data_AF-A0A661GAK0-F1
#
_entry.id   AF-A0A661GAK0-F1
#
_cell.length_a   1.000
_cell.length_b   1.000
_cell.length_c   1.000
_cell.angle_alpha   90.00
_cell.angle_beta   90.00
_cell.angle_gamma   90.00
#
_symmetry.space_group_name_H-M   'P 1'
#
loop_
_entity.id
_entity.type
_entity.pdbx_description
1 polymer ?
#
loop_
_entity_poly.entity_id
_entity_poly.type
_entity_poly.pdbx_seq_one_letter_code
_entity_poly.pdbx_strand_id
1 'polypeptide(L)'
;MSPEPTSRIREIPYNYTSFSDREIVRRFLGADTWTTIERLRGERRTGRSARMLFEILGDLWVVTRNPFLQDDLLDDRRRRKALIDAMHHRLDQVVARADGNTDALGLAETTRVAVHELTDGFSHLQQLREQVRRRLARVTRGDNIDFSGHARVAHATDATDWRVEFPLVVVSPDNEAEVAPVVAACIELGLTIIPRGGGTGYTGGGIPLHADTAVINVEKLESLGTAEVRLLPGLEQEVATVRAGAGVVTRRVAEAAAAADCVFAVDPTSQDASTIGGNVAMNAGGKKAVQFGTALDNLVSWRMVTPDAEWIEVERVNHNLGRIHDQPTVTFRITRFAENGTTPLGEPELLELPGPSLRKAGLGKDVTDKALGGLPGIQKEGCDGLITSAVFVLHPKPAHLRTVCLEFYGSDLRRAVPAIVETKDYLDGLDGVALAGLEHLDERYVRAVNYTPKAPRGERPKMVLLADIAGEDGDAVGAAASEIVRLANARDGEGFVAVSPEARRRFWAARSRTAAIARHTNAFKINEDVVIPLDQLAAYSEGIERINIEQSIRNKLRMVDAVLGYLGEGLAEAGGPDYEVSAEADAILAAKVDAARRHLGAIREDWSELLGNLDASAADHADLLDADARTALAEGDTLLQLLLRRDLRVSYRAAIERPLKEIFSGQELAAVRERLDAIHGSIRSSRLFVATHMHAGDGNVHTNIPVNSNDYAMLHEAERIVDQVMRLTVALGGVISGEHGIGLTKYRYLDTERATAFAAYKEKVDPHGHFNRGKLLPGSGLDDAYTPSLRLVEQEALILEASEFGALNEAIKNCLRRGKCKPVCTTHVPGANLLYSPPNQLLATGLIIEPLIHEEQTRRGVSVRHFAEMNDVADHCTICHKCETPCPVDIVFGDVTVRMRDILKAHGRRNRSFGAWLSLAFLNTTEPLLIRALREGVLKRGYAAQRHAHRLGRRFGLVRET
;
A
#
# COMPACT_ATOMS: atom_id res chain seq x y z
N MET A 1 39.86 0.97 -15.92
CA MET A 1 38.71 1.89 -15.87
C MET A 1 38.37 2.10 -14.40
N SER A 2 38.70 3.27 -13.86
CA SER A 2 38.18 3.69 -12.56
C SER A 2 36.66 3.79 -12.68
N PRO A 3 35.85 3.25 -11.75
CA PRO A 3 34.43 3.54 -11.76
C PRO A 3 34.27 5.05 -11.59
N GLU A 4 33.48 5.69 -12.44
CA GLU A 4 33.03 7.05 -12.21
C GLU A 4 32.50 7.16 -10.78
N PRO A 5 32.79 8.25 -10.04
CA PRO A 5 32.20 8.43 -8.73
C PRO A 5 30.69 8.47 -8.92
N THR A 6 29.99 7.44 -8.47
CA THR A 6 28.53 7.42 -8.41
C THR A 6 28.11 8.60 -7.58
N SER A 7 27.66 9.68 -8.24
CA SER A 7 27.24 10.90 -7.56
C SER A 7 26.11 10.54 -6.60
N ARG A 8 26.28 10.80 -5.30
CA ARG A 8 25.19 10.63 -4.33
C ARG A 8 23.97 11.41 -4.80
N ILE A 9 22.82 10.74 -4.85
CA ILE A 9 21.54 11.32 -5.28
C ILE A 9 21.04 12.38 -4.28
N ARG A 10 21.45 12.27 -3.01
CA ARG A 10 21.09 13.16 -1.89
C ARG A 10 22.34 13.73 -1.24
N GLU A 11 22.29 14.98 -0.79
CA GLU A 11 23.38 15.60 -0.05
C GLU A 11 23.31 15.29 1.45
N ILE A 12 22.11 15.13 2.00
CA ILE A 12 21.92 14.62 3.37
C ILE A 12 22.20 13.12 3.37
N PRO A 13 23.25 12.64 4.06
CA PRO A 13 23.57 11.22 4.12
C PRO A 13 22.49 10.44 4.89
N TYR A 14 22.44 9.13 4.65
CA TYR A 14 21.51 8.21 5.33
C TYR A 14 20.01 8.51 5.09
N ASN A 15 19.72 9.36 4.11
CA ASN A 15 18.36 9.61 3.62
C ASN A 15 17.96 8.53 2.60
N TYR A 16 17.42 7.42 3.12
CA TYR A 16 16.91 6.31 2.30
C TYR A 16 15.40 6.42 2.10
N THR A 17 14.87 7.62 1.86
CA THR A 17 13.42 7.87 1.81
C THR A 17 13.00 8.70 0.60
N SER A 18 11.69 8.79 0.36
CA SER A 18 11.12 9.64 -0.70
C SER A 18 11.32 11.14 -0.45
N PHE A 19 11.60 11.56 0.78
CA PHE A 19 11.93 12.94 1.08
C PHE A 19 13.22 13.38 0.37
N SER A 20 13.18 14.59 -0.17
CA SER A 20 14.39 15.30 -0.59
C SER A 20 15.04 15.97 0.62
N ASP A 21 16.22 16.54 0.39
CA ASP A 21 16.94 17.26 1.43
C ASP A 21 16.13 18.46 1.97
N ARG A 22 15.25 19.03 1.14
CA ARG A 22 14.35 20.13 1.51
C ARG A 22 13.34 19.72 2.59
N GLU A 23 12.67 18.59 2.44
CA GLU A 23 11.67 18.14 3.42
C GLU A 23 12.33 17.82 4.78
N ILE A 24 13.53 17.23 4.78
CA ILE A 24 14.28 16.96 6.02
C ILE A 24 14.68 18.27 6.71
N VAL A 25 15.21 19.23 5.97
CA VAL A 25 15.54 20.56 6.50
C VAL A 25 14.30 21.24 7.07
N ARG A 26 13.17 21.23 6.34
CA ARG A 26 11.92 21.81 6.81
C ARG A 26 11.45 21.17 8.11
N ARG A 27 11.56 19.85 8.24
CA ARG A 27 11.11 19.09 9.42
C ARG A 27 11.90 19.42 10.68
N PHE A 28 13.23 19.56 10.59
CA PHE A 28 14.06 19.81 11.77
C PHE A 28 14.38 21.28 12.03
N LEU A 29 14.48 22.09 10.97
CA LEU A 29 14.97 23.46 11.05
C LEU A 29 13.92 24.51 10.64
N GLY A 30 12.72 24.09 10.20
CA GLY A 30 11.66 24.99 9.74
C GLY A 30 11.74 25.35 8.26
N ALA A 31 10.62 25.89 7.73
CA ALA A 31 10.42 26.10 6.29
C ALA A 31 11.35 27.14 5.66
N ASP A 32 11.67 28.22 6.39
CA ASP A 32 12.48 29.34 5.89
C ASP A 32 13.96 28.99 5.76
N THR A 33 14.41 27.96 6.48
CA THR A 33 15.82 27.59 6.60
C THR A 33 16.39 27.00 5.31
N TRP A 34 15.58 26.33 4.49
CA TRP A 34 16.01 25.83 3.18
C TRP A 34 16.43 26.97 2.24
N THR A 35 15.67 28.06 2.21
CA THR A 35 15.99 29.25 1.40
C THR A 35 17.32 29.87 1.83
N THR A 36 17.60 29.87 3.14
CA THR A 36 18.89 30.32 3.68
C THR A 36 20.05 29.42 3.23
N ILE A 37 19.86 28.10 3.25
CA ILE A 37 20.87 27.14 2.74
C ILE A 37 21.14 27.37 1.25
N GLU A 38 20.10 27.53 0.42
CA GLU A 38 20.23 27.81 -1.01
C GLU A 38 20.99 29.11 -1.28
N ARG A 39 20.70 30.17 -0.51
CA ARG A 39 21.43 31.44 -0.62
C ARG A 39 22.90 31.28 -0.26
N LEU A 40 23.21 30.60 0.84
CA LEU A 40 24.59 30.32 1.26
C LEU A 40 25.35 29.43 0.26
N ARG A 41 24.67 28.53 -0.47
CA ARG A 41 25.27 27.71 -1.54
C ARG A 41 25.74 28.56 -2.73
N GLY A 42 25.04 29.66 -3.02
CA GLY A 42 25.44 30.63 -4.04
C GLY A 42 26.75 31.36 -3.71
N GLU A 43 27.19 31.33 -2.45
CA GLU A 43 28.43 31.97 -1.98
C GLU A 43 29.61 30.98 -2.06
N ARG A 44 30.68 31.33 -2.79
CA ARG A 44 31.85 30.48 -3.11
C ARG A 44 32.69 29.98 -1.90
N ARG A 45 32.26 30.16 -0.65
CA ARG A 45 33.02 29.88 0.59
C ARG A 45 32.41 28.83 1.53
N THR A 46 31.23 28.28 1.25
CA THR A 46 30.42 27.56 2.26
C THR A 46 30.41 26.02 2.17
N GLY A 47 30.96 25.42 1.11
CA GLY A 47 30.75 23.99 0.78
C GLY A 47 31.13 22.99 1.88
N ARG A 48 32.22 23.22 2.64
CA ARG A 48 32.64 22.31 3.73
C ARG A 48 31.75 22.43 4.97
N SER A 49 31.28 23.64 5.29
CA SER A 49 30.35 23.88 6.40
C SER A 49 28.96 23.31 6.11
N ALA A 50 28.49 23.46 4.86
CA ALA A 50 27.24 22.85 4.40
C ALA A 50 27.27 21.31 4.51
N ARG A 51 28.38 20.67 4.13
CA ARG A 51 28.51 19.20 4.27
C ARG A 51 28.43 18.74 5.72
N MET A 52 29.09 19.43 6.65
CA MET A 52 29.04 19.09 8.08
C MET A 52 27.63 19.26 8.65
N LEU A 53 26.90 20.29 8.22
CA LEU A 53 25.50 20.50 8.57
C LEU A 53 24.62 19.35 8.05
N PHE A 54 24.78 18.95 6.79
CA PHE A 54 24.03 17.83 6.24
C PHE A 54 24.36 16.51 6.92
N GLU A 55 25.61 16.27 7.33
CA GLU A 55 25.96 15.11 8.17
C GLU A 55 25.19 15.10 9.50
N ILE A 56 25.04 16.25 10.16
CA ILE A 56 24.24 16.38 11.40
C ILE A 56 22.77 16.09 11.12
N LEU A 57 22.20 16.67 10.05
CA LEU A 57 20.81 16.42 9.66
C LEU A 57 20.57 14.96 9.28
N GLY A 58 21.56 14.29 8.68
CA GLY A 58 21.52 12.86 8.39
C GLY A 58 21.50 12.02 9.66
N ASP A 59 22.33 12.35 10.65
CA ASP A 59 22.32 11.74 11.99
C ASP A 59 20.96 11.95 12.68
N LEU A 60 20.41 13.17 12.66
CA LEU A 60 19.06 13.48 13.21
C LEU A 60 17.97 12.66 12.51
N TRP A 61 17.98 12.61 11.18
CA TRP A 61 16.95 11.95 10.39
C TRP A 61 16.92 10.44 10.62
N VAL A 62 18.07 9.76 10.52
CA VAL A 62 18.13 8.30 10.67
C VAL A 62 17.78 7.86 12.10
N VAL A 63 18.23 8.60 13.12
CA VAL A 63 17.94 8.28 14.53
C VAL A 63 16.45 8.51 14.86
N THR A 64 15.86 9.59 14.37
CA THR A 64 14.45 9.90 14.63
C THR A 64 13.50 8.88 13.99
N ARG A 65 13.87 8.32 12.83
CA ARG A 65 12.99 7.43 12.05
C ARG A 65 13.30 5.93 12.19
N ASN A 66 14.35 5.54 12.92
CA ASN A 66 14.73 4.13 13.03
C ASN A 66 14.59 3.61 14.47
N PRO A 67 13.50 2.90 14.81
CA PRO A 67 13.26 2.35 16.14
C PRO A 67 14.40 1.47 16.69
N PHE A 68 15.08 0.70 15.84
CA PHE A 68 16.18 -0.17 16.27
C PHE A 68 17.39 0.65 16.73
N LEU A 69 17.69 1.74 16.02
CA LEU A 69 18.75 2.68 16.42
C LEU A 69 18.37 3.45 17.69
N GLN A 70 17.11 3.86 17.83
CA GLN A 70 16.61 4.48 19.06
C GLN A 70 16.78 3.56 20.27
N ASP A 71 16.36 2.30 20.14
CA ASP A 71 16.43 1.32 21.22
C ASP A 71 17.90 1.00 21.59
N ASP A 72 18.82 0.93 20.62
CA ASP A 72 20.25 0.81 20.86
C ASP A 72 20.81 2.00 21.67
N LEU A 73 20.50 3.23 21.25
CA LEU A 73 21.00 4.45 21.89
C LEU A 73 20.35 4.72 23.25
N LEU A 74 19.13 4.23 23.49
CA LEU A 74 18.49 4.29 24.81
C LEU A 74 19.23 3.42 25.83
N ASP A 75 19.59 2.21 25.42
CA ASP A 75 20.19 1.20 26.30
C ASP A 75 21.71 1.37 26.45
N ASP A 76 22.43 1.85 25.42
CA ASP A 76 23.86 2.16 25.48
C ASP A 76 24.15 3.66 25.58
N ARG A 77 24.34 4.12 26.83
CA ARG A 77 24.69 5.52 27.13
C ARG A 77 26.01 5.98 26.50
N ARG A 78 26.99 5.10 26.28
CA ARG A 78 28.28 5.47 25.70
C ARG A 78 28.13 5.76 24.21
N ARG A 79 27.40 4.90 23.48
CA ARG A 79 27.09 5.10 22.06
C ARG A 79 26.27 6.36 21.85
N ARG A 80 25.24 6.58 22.67
CA ARG A 80 24.45 7.82 22.68
C ARG A 80 25.32 9.06 22.90
N LYS A 81 26.20 9.04 23.90
CA LYS A 81 27.12 10.14 24.15
C LYS A 81 28.03 10.41 22.95
N ALA A 82 28.61 9.36 22.35
CA ALA A 82 29.50 9.50 21.20
C ALA A 82 28.82 10.12 19.97
N LEU A 83 27.56 9.75 19.70
CA LEU A 83 26.74 10.38 18.65
C LEU A 83 26.52 11.87 18.93
N ILE A 84 26.09 12.21 20.14
CA ILE A 84 25.78 13.60 20.54
C ILE A 84 27.05 14.47 20.52
N ASP A 85 28.16 13.98 21.07
CA ASP A 85 29.44 14.69 21.06
C ASP A 85 29.91 14.97 19.61
N ALA A 86 29.72 14.01 18.69
CA ALA A 86 30.10 14.17 17.30
C ALA A 86 29.27 15.25 16.58
N MET A 87 27.95 15.31 16.84
CA MET A 87 27.09 16.37 16.29
C MET A 87 27.48 17.75 16.82
N HIS A 88 27.70 17.89 18.13
CA HIS A 88 28.18 19.14 18.71
C HIS A 88 29.54 19.56 18.16
N HIS A 89 30.48 18.63 18.03
CA HIS A 89 31.79 18.91 17.46
C HIS A 89 31.71 19.43 16.02
N ARG A 90 30.84 18.84 15.18
CA ARG A 90 30.57 19.33 13.83
C ARG A 90 29.92 20.71 13.83
N LEU A 91 28.97 20.98 14.74
CA LEU A 91 28.34 22.30 14.89
C LEU A 91 29.36 23.37 15.28
N ASP A 92 30.21 23.12 16.27
CA ASP A 92 31.24 24.08 16.70
C ASP A 92 32.23 24.38 15.57
N GLN A 93 32.52 23.36 14.76
CA GLN A 93 33.31 23.48 13.54
C GLN A 93 32.63 24.29 12.42
N VAL A 94 31.30 24.26 12.32
CA VAL A 94 30.52 25.11 11.41
C VAL A 94 30.56 26.56 11.91
N VAL A 95 30.34 26.80 13.21
CA VAL A 95 30.38 28.13 13.84
C VAL A 95 31.75 28.77 13.66
N ALA A 96 32.84 28.04 13.95
CA ALA A 96 34.20 28.55 13.80
C ALA A 96 34.55 28.94 12.35
N ARG A 97 33.87 28.36 11.37
CA ARG A 97 34.06 28.64 9.93
C ARG A 97 33.07 29.63 9.35
N ALA A 98 32.08 30.08 10.12
CA ALA A 98 31.08 31.03 9.67
C ALA A 98 31.68 32.43 9.44
N ASP A 99 32.84 32.75 10.04
CA ASP A 99 33.57 34.02 9.85
C ASP A 99 32.68 35.27 10.03
N GLY A 100 31.77 35.22 11.01
CA GLY A 100 30.81 36.30 11.30
C GLY A 100 29.59 36.38 10.37
N ASN A 101 29.42 35.45 9.42
CA ASN A 101 28.22 35.37 8.58
C ASN A 101 26.99 35.08 9.46
N THR A 102 26.08 36.04 9.54
CA THR A 102 24.89 36.01 10.40
C THR A 102 23.95 34.85 10.05
N ASP A 103 23.86 34.49 8.78
CA ASP A 103 22.95 33.43 8.32
C ASP A 103 23.50 32.05 8.64
N ALA A 104 24.80 31.84 8.43
CA ALA A 104 25.47 30.60 8.82
C ALA A 104 25.46 30.39 10.34
N LEU A 105 25.60 31.47 11.12
CA LEU A 105 25.48 31.42 12.59
C LEU A 105 24.04 31.12 13.03
N GLY A 106 23.05 31.78 12.43
CA GLY A 106 21.64 31.49 12.69
C GLY A 106 21.28 30.04 12.39
N LEU A 107 21.74 29.52 11.24
CA LEU A 107 21.54 28.13 10.84
C LEU A 107 22.17 27.12 11.81
N ALA A 108 23.39 27.41 12.27
CA ALA A 108 24.06 26.58 13.27
C ALA A 108 23.32 26.57 14.61
N GLU A 109 22.74 27.71 15.01
CA GLU A 109 21.95 27.81 16.24
C GLU A 109 20.64 27.04 16.15
N THR A 110 19.87 27.21 15.07
CA THR A 110 18.65 26.42 14.83
C THR A 110 18.95 24.92 14.82
N THR A 111 20.07 24.51 14.22
CA THR A 111 20.50 23.11 14.22
C THR A 111 20.91 22.64 15.61
N ARG A 112 21.55 23.50 16.41
CA ARG A 112 21.90 23.21 17.80
C ARG A 112 20.64 22.93 18.62
N VAL A 113 19.58 23.73 18.45
CA VAL A 113 18.27 23.48 19.07
C VAL A 113 17.74 22.10 18.71
N ALA A 114 17.74 21.72 17.42
CA ALA A 114 17.29 20.38 16.99
C ALA A 114 18.11 19.23 17.61
N VAL A 115 19.42 19.41 17.80
CA VAL A 115 20.29 18.44 18.49
C VAL A 115 19.97 18.35 19.99
N HIS A 116 19.66 19.47 20.63
CA HIS A 116 19.21 19.50 22.03
C HIS A 116 17.86 18.78 22.20
N GLU A 117 16.89 19.04 21.32
CA GLU A 117 15.58 18.38 21.34
C GLU A 117 15.71 16.86 21.22
N LEU A 118 16.54 16.36 20.29
CA LEU A 118 16.84 14.93 20.19
C LEU A 118 17.46 14.38 21.47
N THR A 119 18.41 15.12 22.07
CA THR A 119 19.14 14.71 23.27
C THR A 119 18.20 14.58 24.47
N ASP A 120 17.36 15.58 24.70
CA ASP A 120 16.38 15.60 25.79
C ASP A 120 15.27 14.56 25.56
N GLY A 121 14.92 14.33 24.30
CA GLY A 121 13.95 13.32 23.87
C GLY A 121 14.26 11.91 24.36
N PHE A 122 15.54 11.49 24.45
CA PHE A 122 15.89 10.16 24.97
C PHE A 122 15.49 9.96 26.43
N SER A 123 15.73 10.95 27.29
CA SER A 123 15.42 10.86 28.71
C SER A 123 13.91 10.88 28.93
N HIS A 124 13.21 11.75 28.21
CA HIS A 124 11.75 11.82 28.23
C HIS A 124 11.12 10.49 27.76
N LEU A 125 11.59 9.95 26.63
CA LEU A 125 11.11 8.67 26.07
C LEU A 125 11.29 7.52 27.06
N GLN A 126 12.44 7.43 27.73
CA GLN A 126 12.67 6.38 28.73
C GLN A 126 11.70 6.48 29.92
N GLN A 127 11.45 7.69 30.42
CA GLN A 127 10.52 7.92 31.52
C GLN A 127 9.08 7.59 31.11
N LEU A 128 8.67 8.03 29.92
CA LEU A 128 7.34 7.80 29.39
C LEU A 128 7.09 6.29 29.19
N ARG A 129 8.03 5.55 28.58
CA ARG A 129 7.92 4.08 28.44
C ARG A 129 7.72 3.37 29.78
N GLU A 130 8.40 3.82 30.83
CA GLU A 130 8.25 3.22 32.17
C GLU A 130 6.92 3.58 32.85
N GLN A 131 6.41 4.80 32.64
CA GLN A 131 5.07 5.19 33.11
C GLN A 131 3.99 4.38 32.40
N VAL A 132 4.06 4.30 31.07
CA VAL A 132 3.13 3.55 30.22
C VAL A 132 3.11 2.07 30.61
N ARG A 133 4.29 1.44 30.73
CA ARG A 133 4.41 0.04 31.16
C ARG A 133 3.75 -0.21 32.50
N ARG A 134 4.03 0.62 33.51
CA ARG A 134 3.47 0.47 34.86
C ARG A 134 1.95 0.62 34.89
N ARG A 135 1.39 1.54 34.10
CA ARG A 135 -0.05 1.80 34.07
C ARG A 135 -0.81 0.73 33.28
N LEU A 136 -0.32 0.35 32.10
CA LEU A 136 -0.96 -0.66 31.26
C LEU A 136 -0.87 -2.08 31.85
N ALA A 137 0.22 -2.41 32.54
CA ALA A 137 0.37 -3.73 33.19
C ALA A 137 -0.65 -4.02 34.31
N ARG A 138 -1.47 -3.02 34.68
CA ARG A 138 -2.59 -3.19 35.63
C ARG A 138 -3.89 -3.63 34.94
N VAL A 139 -4.02 -3.41 33.64
CA VAL A 139 -5.26 -3.62 32.87
C VAL A 139 -5.12 -4.65 31.75
N THR A 140 -3.89 -4.96 31.37
CA THR A 140 -3.56 -6.02 30.40
C THR A 140 -2.27 -6.72 30.84
N ARG A 141 -1.98 -7.87 30.24
CA ARG A 141 -0.76 -8.64 30.52
C ARG A 141 0.48 -7.91 30.02
N GLY A 142 1.62 -8.18 30.65
CA GLY A 142 2.88 -7.48 30.35
C GLY A 142 3.40 -7.74 28.93
N ASP A 143 3.16 -8.93 28.39
CA ASP A 143 3.49 -9.34 27.02
C ASP A 143 2.57 -8.72 25.96
N ASN A 144 1.45 -8.12 26.37
CA ASN A 144 0.59 -7.35 25.48
C ASN A 144 1.10 -5.92 25.27
N ILE A 145 2.18 -5.50 25.95
CA ILE A 145 2.71 -4.13 25.92
C ILE A 145 4.09 -4.15 25.26
N ASP A 146 4.15 -3.79 23.99
CA ASP A 146 5.36 -3.92 23.18
C ASP A 146 5.94 -2.57 22.75
N PHE A 147 7.19 -2.33 23.13
CA PHE A 147 7.99 -1.15 22.77
C PHE A 147 9.10 -1.45 21.77
N SER A 148 9.23 -2.71 21.34
CA SER A 148 10.32 -3.17 20.47
C SER A 148 10.29 -2.48 19.11
N GLY A 149 11.48 -2.32 18.51
CA GLY A 149 11.60 -1.86 17.14
C GLY A 149 10.72 -2.67 16.17
N HIS A 150 10.70 -4.00 16.28
CA HIS A 150 9.89 -4.86 15.42
C HIS A 150 8.39 -4.53 15.49
N ALA A 151 7.82 -4.42 16.70
CA ALA A 151 6.41 -4.06 16.87
C ALA A 151 6.10 -2.68 16.31
N ARG A 152 6.91 -1.68 16.67
CA ARG A 152 6.72 -0.29 16.21
C ARG A 152 6.80 -0.18 14.68
N VAL A 153 7.75 -0.87 14.06
CA VAL A 153 7.93 -0.89 12.60
C VAL A 153 6.73 -1.54 11.89
N ALA A 154 6.26 -2.68 12.38
CA ALA A 154 5.11 -3.38 11.81
C ALA A 154 3.80 -2.58 11.92
N HIS A 155 3.74 -1.59 12.83
CA HIS A 155 2.55 -0.79 13.13
C HIS A 155 2.65 0.69 12.72
N ALA A 156 3.75 1.11 12.07
CA ALA A 156 3.93 2.49 11.61
C ALA A 156 3.32 2.80 10.22
N THR A 157 2.95 1.77 9.47
CA THR A 157 2.43 1.87 8.09
C THR A 157 1.26 0.92 7.88
N ASP A 158 0.36 1.22 6.95
CA ASP A 158 -0.59 0.26 6.37
C ASP A 158 -0.14 -0.15 4.94
N ALA A 159 -1.05 -0.63 4.09
CA ALA A 159 -0.72 -1.07 2.74
C ALA A 159 -0.39 0.07 1.77
N THR A 160 -0.49 1.34 2.20
CA THR A 160 -0.02 2.51 1.43
C THR A 160 1.50 2.64 1.37
N ASP A 161 2.23 2.06 2.33
CA ASP A 161 3.68 2.28 2.52
C ASP A 161 4.08 3.71 2.95
N TRP A 162 3.13 4.57 3.32
CA TRP A 162 3.42 5.88 3.91
C TRP A 162 3.75 5.76 5.40
N ARG A 163 4.58 6.67 5.91
CA ARG A 163 4.94 6.85 7.32
C ARG A 163 5.04 8.33 7.65
N VAL A 164 4.63 8.70 8.87
CA VAL A 164 4.84 10.04 9.41
C VAL A 164 5.63 9.92 10.71
N GLU A 165 5.09 9.19 11.69
CA GLU A 165 5.74 8.84 12.95
C GLU A 165 5.69 7.32 13.23
N PHE A 166 6.55 6.86 14.15
CA PHE A 166 6.46 5.51 14.71
C PHE A 166 5.69 5.56 16.03
N PRO A 167 4.83 4.56 16.32
CA PRO A 167 4.10 4.57 17.57
C PRO A 167 5.06 4.42 18.76
N LEU A 168 4.68 4.98 19.90
CA LEU A 168 5.39 4.82 21.16
C LEU A 168 5.33 3.36 21.61
N VAL A 169 4.13 2.78 21.58
CA VAL A 169 3.80 1.46 22.10
C VAL A 169 2.75 0.78 21.23
N VAL A 170 2.86 -0.53 21.09
CA VAL A 170 1.81 -1.38 20.54
C VAL A 170 1.19 -2.18 21.67
N VAL A 171 -0.13 -2.10 21.81
CA VAL A 171 -0.89 -2.85 22.83
C VAL A 171 -1.79 -3.87 22.15
N SER A 172 -1.71 -5.14 22.56
CA SER A 172 -2.48 -6.23 21.94
C SER A 172 -3.34 -6.95 22.97
N PRO A 173 -4.53 -6.44 23.33
CA PRO A 173 -5.39 -7.06 24.35
C PRO A 173 -5.79 -8.50 23.96
N ASP A 174 -5.89 -9.40 24.94
CA ASP A 174 -6.20 -10.82 24.67
C ASP A 174 -7.70 -11.07 24.52
N ASN A 175 -8.53 -10.20 25.09
CA ASN A 175 -9.98 -10.35 25.07
C ASN A 175 -10.70 -8.99 25.06
N GLU A 176 -11.99 -9.04 24.74
CA GLU A 176 -12.85 -7.86 24.57
C GLU A 176 -12.96 -7.03 25.86
N ALA A 177 -12.93 -7.64 27.05
CA ALA A 177 -13.10 -6.93 28.31
C ALA A 177 -11.90 -6.03 28.69
N GLU A 178 -10.70 -6.31 28.16
CA GLU A 178 -9.50 -5.50 28.39
C GLU A 178 -9.53 -4.17 27.63
N VAL A 179 -10.34 -4.06 26.58
CA VAL A 179 -10.27 -2.94 25.63
C VAL A 179 -10.60 -1.60 26.31
N ALA A 180 -11.73 -1.47 27.00
CA ALA A 180 -12.10 -0.22 27.65
C ALA A 180 -11.09 0.22 28.73
N PRO A 181 -10.63 -0.66 29.64
CA PRO A 181 -9.56 -0.34 30.58
C PRO A 181 -8.24 0.08 29.92
N VAL A 182 -7.87 -0.52 28.79
CA VAL A 182 -6.67 -0.13 28.01
C VAL A 182 -6.86 1.26 27.39
N VAL A 183 -8.02 1.54 26.80
CA VAL A 183 -8.35 2.85 26.23
C VAL A 183 -8.29 3.93 27.31
N ALA A 184 -8.95 3.73 28.45
CA ALA A 184 -8.90 4.64 29.59
C ALA A 184 -7.45 4.90 30.06
N ALA A 185 -6.66 3.84 30.19
CA ALA A 185 -5.25 3.95 30.57
C ALA A 185 -4.42 4.77 29.57
N CYS A 186 -4.62 4.59 28.27
CA CYS A 186 -3.93 5.38 27.24
C CYS A 186 -4.32 6.86 27.30
N ILE A 187 -5.60 7.16 27.50
CA ILE A 187 -6.12 8.53 27.63
C ILE A 187 -5.52 9.22 28.86
N GLU A 188 -5.51 8.54 30.03
CA GLU A 188 -4.89 9.05 31.26
C GLU A 188 -3.40 9.39 31.08
N LEU A 189 -2.70 8.64 30.23
CA LEU A 189 -1.28 8.84 29.91
C LEU A 189 -1.05 9.92 28.85
N GLY A 190 -2.12 10.54 28.32
CA GLY A 190 -2.04 11.55 27.26
C GLY A 190 -1.72 11.00 25.87
N LEU A 191 -1.81 9.69 25.67
CA LEU A 191 -1.50 9.05 24.38
C LEU A 191 -2.68 9.17 23.42
N THR A 192 -2.40 9.46 22.15
CA THR A 192 -3.40 9.26 21.08
C THR A 192 -3.49 7.78 20.74
N ILE A 193 -4.69 7.30 20.46
CA ILE A 193 -4.99 5.89 20.21
C ILE A 193 -5.27 5.67 18.72
N ILE A 194 -4.69 4.61 18.17
CA ILE A 194 -5.01 4.12 16.82
C ILE A 194 -5.47 2.67 16.92
N PRO A 195 -6.78 2.39 16.69
CA PRO A 195 -7.27 1.04 16.47
C PRO A 195 -6.63 0.44 15.22
N ARG A 196 -6.15 -0.80 15.32
CA ARG A 196 -5.55 -1.47 14.17
C ARG A 196 -5.91 -2.95 14.11
N GLY A 197 -6.47 -3.37 12.98
CA GLY A 197 -6.62 -4.77 12.62
C GLY A 197 -5.44 -5.27 11.78
N GLY A 198 -5.72 -5.97 10.68
CA GLY A 198 -4.70 -6.60 9.84
C GLY A 198 -3.72 -5.69 9.10
N GLY A 199 -3.84 -4.36 9.20
CA GLY A 199 -2.94 -3.38 8.58
C GLY A 199 -3.07 -3.24 7.06
N THR A 200 -4.23 -3.58 6.49
CA THR A 200 -4.46 -3.69 5.04
C THR A 200 -5.12 -2.45 4.39
N GLY A 201 -5.30 -1.36 5.13
CA GLY A 201 -5.88 -0.10 4.62
C GLY A 201 -5.02 0.56 3.53
N TYR A 202 -5.68 1.32 2.65
CA TYR A 202 -5.07 1.97 1.48
C TYR A 202 -5.10 3.50 1.51
N THR A 203 -5.40 4.09 2.66
CA THR A 203 -5.59 5.54 2.80
C THR A 203 -4.74 6.16 3.91
N GLY A 204 -3.98 5.37 4.67
CA GLY A 204 -3.17 5.89 5.78
C GLY A 204 -3.94 6.06 7.08
N GLY A 205 -5.13 5.45 7.21
CA GLY A 205 -5.93 5.48 8.45
C GLY A 205 -5.24 4.83 9.65
N GLY A 206 -4.31 3.89 9.42
CA GLY A 206 -3.53 3.23 10.47
C GLY A 206 -2.12 3.80 10.69
N ILE A 207 -1.80 4.97 10.12
CA ILE A 207 -0.48 5.62 10.22
C ILE A 207 -0.47 6.61 11.39
N PRO A 208 0.44 6.46 12.37
CA PRO A 208 0.66 7.44 13.43
C PRO A 208 1.12 8.79 12.89
N LEU A 209 0.45 9.87 13.28
CA LEU A 209 0.85 11.25 13.00
C LEU A 209 1.71 11.87 14.11
N HIS A 210 1.67 11.27 15.30
CA HIS A 210 2.35 11.75 16.50
C HIS A 210 3.16 10.62 17.13
N ALA A 211 4.33 10.94 17.70
CA ALA A 211 5.21 9.94 18.32
C ALA A 211 4.60 9.35 19.60
N ASP A 212 3.82 10.13 20.34
CA ASP A 212 3.02 9.81 21.52
C ASP A 212 1.72 9.04 21.17
N THR A 213 1.84 8.08 20.26
CA THR A 213 0.74 7.21 19.82
C THR A 213 0.82 5.82 20.46
N ALA A 214 -0.29 5.34 21.00
CA ALA A 214 -0.55 3.94 21.29
C ALA A 214 -1.34 3.30 20.15
N VAL A 215 -0.76 2.28 19.50
CA VAL A 215 -1.51 1.47 18.54
C VAL A 215 -2.13 0.29 19.30
N ILE A 216 -3.45 0.16 19.28
CA ILE A 216 -4.14 -1.00 19.86
C ILE A 216 -4.42 -2.00 18.74
N ASN A 217 -3.66 -3.10 18.71
CA ASN A 217 -3.84 -4.18 17.74
C ASN A 217 -4.93 -5.15 18.22
N VAL A 218 -6.01 -5.27 17.44
CA VAL A 218 -7.17 -6.11 17.78
C VAL A 218 -7.10 -7.52 17.18
N GLU A 219 -6.04 -7.91 16.46
CA GLU A 219 -5.90 -9.22 15.79
C GLU A 219 -6.01 -10.42 16.77
N LYS A 220 -5.80 -10.21 18.08
CA LYS A 220 -6.02 -11.22 19.13
C LYS A 220 -7.50 -11.43 19.50
N LEU A 221 -8.40 -10.49 19.16
CA LEU A 221 -9.85 -10.60 19.39
C LEU A 221 -10.49 -11.54 18.35
N GLU A 222 -10.11 -12.81 18.37
CA GLU A 222 -10.40 -13.79 17.31
C GLU A 222 -11.62 -14.69 17.59
N SER A 223 -12.47 -14.31 18.54
CA SER A 223 -13.73 -15.01 18.83
C SER A 223 -14.63 -15.06 17.59
N LEU A 224 -14.99 -16.26 17.14
CA LEU A 224 -15.87 -16.47 15.98
C LEU A 224 -16.98 -17.44 16.39
N GLY A 225 -18.23 -16.98 16.29
CA GLY A 225 -19.42 -17.80 16.49
C GLY A 225 -19.73 -18.68 15.28
N THR A 226 -20.63 -19.64 15.47
CA THR A 226 -21.25 -20.39 14.38
C THR A 226 -22.34 -19.57 13.71
N ALA A 227 -22.77 -19.98 12.51
CA ALA A 227 -23.97 -19.41 11.91
C ALA A 227 -25.20 -19.78 12.77
N GLU A 228 -25.99 -18.78 13.13
CA GLU A 228 -27.18 -18.92 13.97
C GLU A 228 -28.38 -18.24 13.30
N VAL A 229 -29.50 -18.95 13.25
CA VAL A 229 -30.77 -18.41 12.78
C VAL A 229 -31.47 -17.71 13.94
N ARG A 230 -31.87 -16.44 13.73
CA ARG A 230 -32.56 -15.65 14.75
C ARG A 230 -33.56 -14.68 14.12
N LEU A 231 -34.60 -14.34 14.85
CA LEU A 231 -35.51 -13.25 14.50
C LEU A 231 -34.85 -11.92 14.86
N LEU A 232 -34.67 -11.04 13.86
CA LEU A 232 -34.09 -9.72 14.05
C LEU A 232 -35.14 -8.68 14.45
N PRO A 233 -34.80 -7.63 15.22
CA PRO A 233 -35.77 -6.60 15.61
C PRO A 233 -36.47 -5.96 14.41
N GLY A 234 -37.80 -6.06 14.39
CA GLY A 234 -38.62 -5.48 13.33
C GLY A 234 -38.78 -6.33 12.07
N LEU A 235 -38.18 -7.52 12.01
CA LEU A 235 -38.45 -8.50 10.97
C LEU A 235 -39.46 -9.54 11.44
N GLU A 236 -40.25 -10.06 10.50
CA GLU A 236 -41.18 -11.17 10.74
C GLU A 236 -40.56 -12.54 10.40
N GLN A 237 -39.46 -12.55 9.65
CA GLN A 237 -38.75 -13.75 9.23
C GLN A 237 -37.43 -13.93 9.98
N GLU A 238 -37.05 -15.18 10.22
CA GLU A 238 -35.75 -15.52 10.78
C GLU A 238 -34.64 -15.36 9.74
N VAL A 239 -33.46 -14.96 10.21
CA VAL A 239 -32.30 -14.67 9.35
C VAL A 239 -31.07 -15.36 9.94
N ALA A 240 -30.25 -15.95 9.07
CA ALA A 240 -28.96 -16.49 9.47
C ALA A 240 -27.99 -15.35 9.80
N THR A 241 -27.25 -15.48 10.89
CA THR A 241 -26.32 -14.46 11.38
C THR A 241 -25.03 -15.08 11.86
N VAL A 242 -23.96 -14.28 11.95
CA VAL A 242 -22.69 -14.71 12.55
C VAL A 242 -22.11 -13.59 13.40
N ARG A 243 -21.68 -13.93 14.63
CA ARG A 243 -20.90 -13.03 15.50
C ARG A 243 -19.42 -13.25 15.28
N ALA A 244 -18.67 -12.16 15.13
CA ALA A 244 -17.22 -12.19 15.02
C ALA A 244 -16.57 -11.07 15.84
N GLY A 245 -15.46 -11.39 16.51
CA GLY A 245 -14.58 -10.42 17.14
C GLY A 245 -13.82 -9.59 16.11
N ALA A 246 -13.40 -8.39 16.50
CA ALA A 246 -12.76 -7.42 15.60
C ALA A 246 -11.45 -7.91 14.98
N GLY A 247 -10.77 -8.87 15.62
CA GLY A 247 -9.55 -9.49 15.14
C GLY A 247 -9.75 -10.63 14.16
N VAL A 248 -10.98 -11.14 14.01
CA VAL A 248 -11.24 -12.26 13.11
C VAL A 248 -10.94 -11.87 11.66
N VAL A 249 -10.08 -12.64 11.00
CA VAL A 249 -9.78 -12.48 9.57
C VAL A 249 -11.04 -12.75 8.75
N THR A 250 -11.36 -11.86 7.82
CA THR A 250 -12.58 -11.87 7.01
C THR A 250 -12.82 -13.23 6.32
N ARG A 251 -11.76 -13.83 5.77
CA ARG A 251 -11.80 -15.17 5.15
C ARG A 251 -12.38 -16.24 6.08
N ARG A 252 -12.05 -16.23 7.37
CA ARG A 252 -12.54 -17.20 8.36
C ARG A 252 -14.05 -17.08 8.56
N VAL A 253 -14.59 -15.86 8.53
CA VAL A 253 -16.05 -15.63 8.60
C VAL A 253 -16.73 -16.15 7.34
N ALA A 254 -16.15 -15.90 6.17
CA ALA A 254 -16.67 -16.43 4.91
C ALA A 254 -16.65 -17.97 4.85
N GLU A 255 -15.60 -18.61 5.39
CA GLU A 255 -15.51 -20.07 5.51
C GLU A 255 -16.55 -20.64 6.49
N ALA A 256 -16.75 -19.97 7.64
CA ALA A 256 -17.79 -20.36 8.61
C ALA A 256 -19.20 -20.25 8.03
N ALA A 257 -19.49 -19.18 7.28
CA ALA A 257 -20.75 -19.02 6.56
C ALA A 257 -20.93 -20.10 5.49
N ALA A 258 -19.89 -20.38 4.69
CA ALA A 258 -19.95 -21.41 3.65
C ALA A 258 -20.15 -22.83 4.22
N ALA A 259 -19.60 -23.12 5.41
CA ALA A 259 -19.82 -24.37 6.12
C ALA A 259 -21.28 -24.54 6.58
N ALA A 260 -22.01 -23.45 6.76
CA ALA A 260 -23.44 -23.41 7.05
C ALA A 260 -24.31 -23.21 5.78
N ASP A 261 -23.75 -23.47 4.59
CA ASP A 261 -24.38 -23.26 3.28
C ASP A 261 -24.93 -21.83 3.05
N CYS A 262 -24.28 -20.86 3.68
CA CYS A 262 -24.59 -19.43 3.54
C CYS A 262 -23.43 -18.67 2.86
N VAL A 263 -23.70 -17.42 2.51
CA VAL A 263 -22.77 -16.49 1.89
C VAL A 263 -22.56 -15.31 2.84
N PHE A 264 -21.31 -15.09 3.22
CA PHE A 264 -20.87 -13.83 3.80
C PHE A 264 -20.62 -12.81 2.68
N ALA A 265 -21.34 -11.69 2.72
CA ALA A 265 -21.33 -10.69 1.66
C ALA A 265 -20.10 -9.79 1.65
N VAL A 266 -19.55 -9.45 2.82
CA VAL A 266 -18.42 -8.52 2.94
C VAL A 266 -17.13 -9.21 2.49
N ASP A 267 -16.74 -8.98 1.23
CA ASP A 267 -15.65 -9.72 0.58
C ASP A 267 -14.57 -8.83 -0.08
N PRO A 268 -13.91 -7.94 0.69
CA PRO A 268 -12.86 -7.08 0.15
C PRO A 268 -11.75 -7.90 -0.50
N THR A 269 -11.02 -7.28 -1.45
CA THR A 269 -9.88 -7.93 -2.11
C THR A 269 -8.79 -8.38 -1.11
N SER A 270 -8.75 -7.75 0.07
CA SER A 270 -7.87 -8.07 1.19
C SER A 270 -8.42 -9.11 2.18
N GLN A 271 -9.54 -9.80 1.91
CA GLN A 271 -10.22 -10.68 2.87
C GLN A 271 -9.35 -11.76 3.53
N ASP A 272 -8.24 -12.13 2.88
CA ASP A 272 -7.24 -13.08 3.42
C ASP A 272 -6.39 -12.47 4.56
N ALA A 273 -6.49 -11.16 4.82
CA ALA A 273 -5.73 -10.48 5.86
C ALA A 273 -6.47 -9.34 6.57
N SER A 274 -7.51 -8.74 5.97
CA SER A 274 -8.36 -7.77 6.66
C SER A 274 -9.16 -8.44 7.76
N THR A 275 -9.38 -7.71 8.84
CA THR A 275 -10.15 -8.19 9.99
C THR A 275 -11.51 -7.50 10.07
N ILE A 276 -12.45 -8.11 10.80
CA ILE A 276 -13.82 -7.60 10.94
C ILE A 276 -13.87 -6.17 11.49
N GLY A 277 -13.05 -5.83 12.49
CA GLY A 277 -13.01 -4.47 13.03
C GLY A 277 -12.61 -3.44 11.97
N GLY A 278 -11.67 -3.78 11.09
CA GLY A 278 -11.28 -2.94 9.97
C GLY A 278 -12.39 -2.82 8.91
N ASN A 279 -13.10 -3.91 8.63
CA ASN A 279 -14.22 -3.89 7.68
C ASN A 279 -15.35 -2.96 8.15
N VAL A 280 -15.66 -2.95 9.45
CA VAL A 280 -16.63 -2.02 10.05
C VAL A 280 -16.08 -0.59 10.02
N ALA A 281 -14.84 -0.35 10.48
CA ALA A 281 -14.26 0.99 10.51
C ALA A 281 -14.16 1.65 9.13
N MET A 282 -14.02 0.85 8.06
CA MET A 282 -13.89 1.34 6.68
C MET A 282 -15.18 1.26 5.86
N ASN A 283 -16.24 0.65 6.40
CA ASN A 283 -17.43 0.25 5.64
C ASN A 283 -17.07 -0.56 4.37
N ALA A 284 -16.29 -1.62 4.55
CA ALA A 284 -15.68 -2.36 3.46
C ALA A 284 -16.72 -2.95 2.48
N GLY A 285 -16.45 -2.80 1.20
CA GLY A 285 -17.16 -3.46 0.11
C GLY A 285 -16.38 -4.65 -0.46
N GLY A 286 -16.83 -5.11 -1.62
CA GLY A 286 -16.15 -6.14 -2.39
C GLY A 286 -16.87 -6.39 -3.70
N LYS A 287 -16.63 -7.54 -4.33
CA LYS A 287 -17.27 -7.86 -5.63
C LYS A 287 -18.75 -8.21 -5.51
N LYS A 288 -19.18 -8.64 -4.32
CA LYS A 288 -20.58 -9.01 -4.02
C LYS A 288 -21.46 -7.81 -3.66
N ALA A 289 -20.86 -6.62 -3.54
CA ALA A 289 -21.58 -5.41 -3.12
C ALA A 289 -22.68 -5.01 -4.12
N VAL A 290 -22.53 -5.35 -5.40
CA VAL A 290 -23.57 -5.18 -6.42
C VAL A 290 -24.90 -5.83 -6.02
N GLN A 291 -24.83 -6.99 -5.35
CA GLN A 291 -26.01 -7.70 -4.88
C GLN A 291 -26.37 -7.35 -3.44
N PHE A 292 -25.39 -7.35 -2.53
CA PHE A 292 -25.63 -7.33 -1.07
C PHE A 292 -25.17 -6.06 -0.36
N GLY A 293 -24.61 -5.08 -1.08
CA GLY A 293 -24.04 -3.87 -0.51
C GLY A 293 -22.71 -4.05 0.24
N THR A 294 -22.36 -3.03 1.01
CA THR A 294 -21.16 -2.88 1.84
C THR A 294 -21.34 -3.47 3.25
N ALA A 295 -20.35 -3.32 4.13
CA ALA A 295 -20.42 -3.80 5.50
C ALA A 295 -21.64 -3.26 6.26
N LEU A 296 -21.95 -1.96 6.13
CA LEU A 296 -23.10 -1.32 6.76
C LEU A 296 -24.43 -1.96 6.35
N ASP A 297 -24.55 -2.36 5.08
CA ASP A 297 -25.75 -3.00 4.54
C ASP A 297 -26.00 -4.39 5.17
N ASN A 298 -24.96 -5.02 5.72
CA ASN A 298 -24.98 -6.38 6.26
C ASN A 298 -24.84 -6.45 7.79
N LEU A 299 -24.67 -5.32 8.48
CA LEU A 299 -24.50 -5.28 9.93
C LEU A 299 -25.86 -5.39 10.64
N VAL A 300 -25.95 -6.35 11.55
CA VAL A 300 -27.03 -6.46 12.54
C VAL A 300 -26.70 -5.60 13.75
N SER A 301 -25.50 -5.77 14.29
CA SER A 301 -25.01 -4.94 15.40
C SER A 301 -23.48 -4.90 15.44
N TRP A 302 -22.94 -3.91 16.14
CA TRP A 302 -21.51 -3.86 16.49
C TRP A 302 -21.31 -3.25 17.87
N ARG A 303 -20.24 -3.69 18.53
CA ARG A 303 -19.79 -3.19 19.82
C ARG A 303 -18.50 -2.41 19.66
N MET A 304 -18.38 -1.33 20.42
CA MET A 304 -17.18 -0.50 20.42
C MET A 304 -16.95 0.21 21.75
N VAL A 305 -15.72 0.70 21.93
CA VAL A 305 -15.33 1.58 23.02
C VAL A 305 -15.16 3.00 22.48
N THR A 306 -15.78 3.98 23.14
CA THR A 306 -15.80 5.39 22.74
C THR A 306 -14.56 6.16 23.24
N PRO A 307 -14.39 7.44 22.83
CA PRO A 307 -13.33 8.32 23.34
C PRO A 307 -13.43 8.63 24.83
N ASP A 308 -14.60 8.43 25.45
CA ASP A 308 -14.81 8.51 26.89
C ASP A 308 -14.47 7.20 27.63
N ALA A 309 -13.91 6.21 26.92
CA ALA A 309 -13.67 4.85 27.38
C ALA A 309 -14.95 4.09 27.82
N GLU A 310 -16.11 4.47 27.29
CA GLU A 310 -17.39 3.82 27.56
C GLU A 310 -17.71 2.75 26.51
N TRP A 311 -18.49 1.75 26.93
CA TRP A 311 -18.99 0.71 26.04
C TRP A 311 -20.29 1.13 25.37
N ILE A 312 -20.36 0.94 24.04
CA ILE A 312 -21.62 1.05 23.31
C ILE A 312 -21.87 -0.16 22.41
N GLU A 313 -23.15 -0.46 22.18
CA GLU A 313 -23.63 -1.36 21.14
C GLU A 313 -24.59 -0.60 20.23
N VAL A 314 -24.36 -0.70 18.93
CA VAL A 314 -25.26 -0.15 17.91
C VAL A 314 -25.94 -1.32 17.22
N GLU A 315 -27.27 -1.32 17.20
CA GLU A 315 -28.10 -2.36 16.60
C GLU A 315 -28.99 -1.77 15.51
N ARG A 316 -29.02 -2.39 14.33
CA ARG A 316 -29.89 -2.01 13.22
C ARG A 316 -31.29 -2.59 13.43
N VAL A 317 -32.30 -1.73 13.46
CA VAL A 317 -33.71 -2.10 13.60
C VAL A 317 -34.39 -2.03 12.24
N ASN A 318 -35.35 -2.93 11.97
CA ASN A 318 -36.05 -3.02 10.68
C ASN A 318 -35.07 -3.23 9.50
N HIS A 319 -34.11 -4.14 9.67
CA HIS A 319 -33.12 -4.47 8.64
C HIS A 319 -33.79 -4.97 7.35
N ASN A 320 -33.56 -4.33 6.21
CA ASN A 320 -34.22 -4.67 4.93
C ASN A 320 -33.59 -5.86 4.16
N LEU A 321 -32.47 -6.41 4.65
CA LEU A 321 -31.70 -7.52 4.06
C LEU A 321 -31.15 -7.25 2.65
N GLY A 322 -31.26 -6.01 2.19
CA GLY A 322 -30.70 -5.51 0.95
C GLY A 322 -29.82 -4.29 1.20
N ARG A 323 -29.72 -3.43 0.20
CA ARG A 323 -28.92 -2.20 0.31
C ARG A 323 -29.65 -1.17 1.17
N ILE A 324 -28.91 -0.50 2.04
CA ILE A 324 -29.43 0.40 3.07
C ILE A 324 -30.15 1.63 2.49
N HIS A 325 -29.71 2.11 1.33
CA HIS A 325 -30.28 3.29 0.67
C HIS A 325 -31.60 3.00 -0.06
N ASP A 326 -31.97 1.74 -0.25
CA ASP A 326 -33.26 1.34 -0.82
C ASP A 326 -34.40 1.49 0.21
N GLN A 327 -34.06 1.64 1.50
CA GLN A 327 -35.02 1.85 2.58
C GLN A 327 -35.29 3.35 2.78
N PRO A 328 -36.57 3.81 2.89
CA PRO A 328 -36.86 5.24 3.10
C PRO A 328 -36.25 5.81 4.38
N THR A 329 -36.41 5.10 5.49
CA THR A 329 -35.90 5.47 6.82
C THR A 329 -35.19 4.28 7.45
N VAL A 330 -34.00 4.51 7.96
CA VAL A 330 -33.18 3.52 8.66
C VAL A 330 -33.06 3.92 10.13
N THR A 331 -33.21 2.95 11.02
CA THR A 331 -33.19 3.18 12.47
C THR A 331 -32.08 2.37 13.11
N PHE A 332 -31.28 3.03 13.94
CA PHE A 332 -30.25 2.41 14.77
C PHE A 332 -30.57 2.64 16.25
N ARG A 333 -30.45 1.58 17.05
CA ARG A 333 -30.56 1.63 18.50
C ARG A 333 -29.16 1.64 19.09
N ILE A 334 -28.82 2.68 19.84
CA ILE A 334 -27.52 2.88 20.47
C ILE A 334 -27.70 2.70 21.98
N THR A 335 -27.13 1.61 22.52
CA THR A 335 -27.17 1.28 23.94
C THR A 335 -25.80 1.51 24.56
N ARG A 336 -25.75 2.28 25.65
CA ARG A 336 -24.52 2.50 26.45
C ARG A 336 -24.46 1.47 27.58
N PHE A 337 -23.26 1.05 27.97
CA PHE A 337 -23.05 0.06 29.02
C PHE A 337 -22.05 0.54 30.07
N ALA A 338 -22.19 0.02 31.28
CA ALA A 338 -21.24 0.23 32.38
C ALA A 338 -19.85 -0.35 32.04
N GLU A 339 -18.86 -0.08 32.89
CA GLU A 339 -17.47 -0.54 32.73
C GLU A 339 -17.35 -2.07 32.51
N ASN A 340 -18.29 -2.84 33.05
CA ASN A 340 -18.36 -4.29 32.87
C ASN A 340 -18.79 -4.74 31.45
N GLY A 341 -19.14 -3.80 30.58
CA GLY A 341 -19.55 -4.01 29.19
C GLY A 341 -20.85 -4.80 29.01
N THR A 342 -21.65 -5.00 30.06
CA THR A 342 -22.83 -5.89 30.02
C THR A 342 -24.06 -5.27 30.65
N THR A 343 -23.92 -4.40 31.64
CA THR A 343 -25.06 -3.70 32.27
C THR A 343 -25.42 -2.45 31.47
N PRO A 344 -26.62 -2.36 30.86
CA PRO A 344 -27.04 -1.15 30.14
C PRO A 344 -27.14 0.07 31.08
N LEU A 345 -26.80 1.24 30.55
CA LEU A 345 -26.91 2.52 31.22
C LEU A 345 -27.97 3.38 30.54
N GLY A 346 -29.04 3.68 31.28
CA GLY A 346 -30.15 4.50 30.78
C GLY A 346 -30.97 3.81 29.68
N GLU A 347 -31.83 4.60 29.05
CA GLU A 347 -32.64 4.15 27.91
C GLU A 347 -31.83 4.24 26.60
N PRO A 348 -31.98 3.29 25.67
CA PRO A 348 -31.31 3.34 24.38
C PRO A 348 -31.70 4.57 23.55
N GLU A 349 -30.73 5.16 22.88
CA GLU A 349 -30.92 6.25 21.93
C GLU A 349 -31.34 5.68 20.56
N LEU A 350 -32.40 6.21 19.97
CA LEU A 350 -32.82 5.85 18.61
C LEU A 350 -32.36 6.92 17.62
N LEU A 351 -31.51 6.51 16.67
CA LEU A 351 -31.04 7.35 15.59
C LEU A 351 -31.79 6.96 14.30
N GLU A 352 -32.64 7.86 13.82
CA GLU A 352 -33.38 7.71 12.57
C GLU A 352 -32.76 8.58 11.47
N LEU A 353 -32.45 7.96 10.34
CA LEU A 353 -31.81 8.62 9.19
C LEU A 353 -32.56 8.26 7.90
N PRO A 354 -32.69 9.18 6.93
CA PRO A 354 -33.14 8.82 5.59
C PRO A 354 -32.15 7.85 4.96
N GLY A 355 -32.59 6.67 4.50
CA GLY A 355 -31.67 5.69 3.88
C GLY A 355 -30.87 6.28 2.70
N PRO A 356 -31.49 7.06 1.78
CA PRO A 356 -30.78 7.72 0.70
C PRO A 356 -29.73 8.76 1.13
N SER A 357 -29.68 9.19 2.40
CA SER A 357 -28.63 10.11 2.86
C SER A 357 -27.32 9.40 3.20
N LEU A 358 -27.34 8.07 3.37
CA LEU A 358 -26.15 7.29 3.76
C LEU A 358 -25.23 6.95 2.58
N ARG A 359 -25.67 7.22 1.34
CA ARG A 359 -24.94 6.96 0.11
C ARG A 359 -25.44 7.90 -0.99
N LYS A 360 -24.54 8.48 -1.79
CA LYS A 360 -24.95 9.27 -2.96
C LYS A 360 -25.86 8.46 -3.89
N ALA A 361 -27.03 9.00 -4.21
CA ALA A 361 -28.01 8.36 -5.08
C ALA A 361 -27.40 8.01 -6.45
N GLY A 362 -27.75 6.83 -6.97
CA GLY A 362 -27.26 6.32 -8.25
C GLY A 362 -25.87 5.65 -8.19
N LEU A 363 -25.20 5.63 -7.04
CA LEU A 363 -23.90 4.96 -6.87
C LEU A 363 -24.02 3.71 -5.99
N GLY A 364 -23.34 2.63 -6.39
CA GLY A 364 -23.36 1.37 -5.63
C GLY A 364 -22.60 1.46 -4.30
N LYS A 365 -21.56 2.29 -4.25
CA LYS A 365 -20.66 2.49 -3.10
C LYS A 365 -20.36 3.98 -2.90
N ASP A 366 -20.25 4.42 -1.65
CA ASP A 366 -19.82 5.76 -1.27
C ASP A 366 -19.37 5.74 0.20
N VAL A 367 -18.12 6.12 0.46
CA VAL A 367 -17.58 6.22 1.82
C VAL A 367 -17.04 7.62 2.13
N THR A 368 -17.48 8.63 1.37
CA THR A 368 -17.01 10.02 1.47
C THR A 368 -17.63 10.78 2.63
N ASP A 369 -18.89 10.50 2.99
CA ASP A 369 -19.52 11.11 4.16
C ASP A 369 -19.01 10.45 5.45
N LYS A 370 -18.04 11.10 6.10
CA LYS A 370 -17.50 10.63 7.36
C LYS A 370 -18.36 10.99 8.55
N ALA A 371 -19.25 11.97 8.47
CA ALA A 371 -20.16 12.30 9.56
C ALA A 371 -21.32 11.29 9.65
N LEU A 372 -21.79 10.80 8.50
CA LEU A 372 -22.77 9.70 8.36
C LEU A 372 -23.97 9.84 9.31
N GLY A 373 -24.54 11.05 9.38
CA GLY A 373 -25.67 11.37 10.26
C GLY A 373 -25.40 11.21 11.75
N GLY A 374 -24.14 11.12 12.18
CA GLY A 374 -23.75 10.89 13.58
C GLY A 374 -23.69 9.41 13.99
N LEU A 375 -23.83 8.46 13.06
CA LEU A 375 -23.73 7.03 13.34
C LEU A 375 -22.30 6.64 13.79
N PRO A 376 -22.10 6.05 14.98
CA PRO A 376 -20.76 5.87 15.53
C PRO A 376 -20.02 4.62 14.99
N GLY A 377 -18.70 4.73 14.86
CA GLY A 377 -17.76 3.65 14.55
C GLY A 377 -17.64 3.25 13.07
N ILE A 378 -18.76 3.00 12.40
CA ILE A 378 -18.80 2.59 10.99
C ILE A 378 -18.32 3.74 10.08
N GLN A 379 -17.43 3.44 9.13
CA GLN A 379 -16.90 4.39 8.13
C GLN A 379 -15.95 5.50 8.67
N LYS A 380 -15.68 5.52 9.98
CA LYS A 380 -14.90 6.57 10.68
C LYS A 380 -13.40 6.33 10.73
N GLU A 381 -12.93 5.20 10.22
CA GLU A 381 -11.51 4.86 10.16
C GLU A 381 -10.83 4.87 11.54
N GLY A 382 -11.58 4.53 12.59
CA GLY A 382 -11.10 4.51 13.99
C GLY A 382 -10.92 5.89 14.62
N CYS A 383 -11.52 6.94 14.04
CA CYS A 383 -11.42 8.29 14.58
C CYS A 383 -12.38 8.56 15.74
N ASP A 384 -13.42 7.75 15.97
CA ASP A 384 -14.41 7.99 17.04
C ASP A 384 -14.56 6.82 18.01
N GLY A 385 -13.57 5.92 18.01
CA GLY A 385 -13.52 4.79 18.94
C GLY A 385 -12.96 3.52 18.31
N LEU A 386 -13.12 2.41 19.04
CA LEU A 386 -12.50 1.12 18.72
C LEU A 386 -13.56 0.01 18.65
N ILE A 387 -13.77 -0.56 17.47
CA ILE A 387 -14.68 -1.70 17.24
C ILE A 387 -14.11 -2.98 17.85
N THR A 388 -14.89 -3.69 18.66
CA THR A 388 -14.44 -4.90 19.39
C THR A 388 -15.08 -6.18 18.89
N SER A 389 -16.34 -6.13 18.46
CA SER A 389 -17.06 -7.26 17.85
C SER A 389 -18.24 -6.77 17.01
N ALA A 390 -18.71 -7.62 16.10
CA ALA A 390 -19.85 -7.33 15.24
C ALA A 390 -20.65 -8.59 14.91
N VAL A 391 -21.93 -8.40 14.60
CA VAL A 391 -22.87 -9.42 14.12
C VAL A 391 -23.32 -9.04 12.72
N PHE A 392 -23.21 -9.99 11.79
CA PHE A 392 -23.60 -9.79 10.39
C PHE A 392 -24.73 -10.73 10.01
N VAL A 393 -25.57 -10.30 9.07
CA VAL A 393 -26.45 -11.21 8.35
C VAL A 393 -25.64 -12.10 7.40
N LEU A 394 -26.14 -13.32 7.21
CA LEU A 394 -25.65 -14.28 6.25
C LEU A 394 -26.74 -14.52 5.21
N HIS A 395 -26.35 -14.55 3.94
CA HIS A 395 -27.28 -14.73 2.83
C HIS A 395 -27.38 -16.20 2.44
N PRO A 396 -28.53 -16.71 1.99
CA PRO A 396 -28.62 -18.03 1.41
C PRO A 396 -27.67 -18.16 0.21
N LYS A 397 -27.05 -19.34 0.07
CA LYS A 397 -26.25 -19.62 -1.11
C LYS A 397 -27.16 -19.97 -2.29
N PRO A 398 -26.94 -19.36 -3.47
CA PRO A 398 -27.78 -19.64 -4.63
C PRO A 398 -27.64 -21.09 -5.10
N ALA A 399 -28.74 -21.72 -5.49
CA ALA A 399 -28.75 -23.10 -5.99
C ALA A 399 -27.93 -23.25 -7.28
N HIS A 400 -28.00 -22.25 -8.18
CA HIS A 400 -27.29 -22.24 -9.45
C HIS A 400 -26.45 -20.98 -9.62
N LEU A 401 -25.21 -21.17 -10.10
CA LEU A 401 -24.27 -20.09 -10.36
C LEU A 401 -23.50 -20.38 -11.66
N ARG A 402 -23.43 -19.41 -12.57
CA ARG A 402 -22.59 -19.48 -13.78
C ARG A 402 -21.64 -18.29 -13.80
N THR A 403 -20.40 -18.51 -14.25
CA THR A 403 -19.45 -17.40 -14.48
C THR A 403 -19.32 -17.17 -15.98
N VAL A 404 -19.53 -15.95 -16.43
CA VAL A 404 -19.30 -15.53 -17.82
C VAL A 404 -18.00 -14.73 -17.90
N CYS A 405 -17.17 -15.05 -18.89
CA CYS A 405 -15.95 -14.31 -19.23
C CYS A 405 -16.12 -13.71 -20.61
N LEU A 406 -15.98 -12.39 -20.74
CA LEU A 406 -16.10 -11.67 -22.01
C LEU A 406 -14.75 -11.05 -22.35
N GLU A 407 -14.25 -11.32 -23.55
CA GLU A 407 -12.95 -10.85 -24.06
C GLU A 407 -13.16 -9.90 -25.23
N PHE A 408 -12.68 -8.66 -25.14
CA PHE A 408 -12.84 -7.65 -26.19
C PHE A 408 -11.49 -7.31 -26.82
N TYR A 409 -11.43 -7.30 -28.14
CA TYR A 409 -10.19 -7.17 -28.92
C TYR A 409 -10.06 -5.84 -29.67
N GLY A 410 -11.18 -5.16 -29.93
CA GLY A 410 -11.20 -3.86 -30.61
C GLY A 410 -10.38 -2.81 -29.88
N SER A 411 -9.75 -1.91 -30.65
CA SER A 411 -9.00 -0.77 -30.11
C SER A 411 -9.92 0.34 -29.58
N ASP A 412 -11.13 0.47 -30.12
CA ASP A 412 -12.12 1.45 -29.65
C ASP A 412 -12.91 0.91 -28.44
N LEU A 413 -12.46 1.29 -27.24
CA LEU A 413 -13.10 0.91 -25.99
C LEU A 413 -14.53 1.47 -25.83
N ARG A 414 -14.91 2.53 -26.58
CA ARG A 414 -16.28 3.10 -26.52
C ARG A 414 -17.32 2.11 -27.01
N ARG A 415 -16.93 1.14 -27.83
CA ARG A 415 -17.83 0.07 -28.29
C ARG A 415 -18.01 -1.01 -27.23
N ALA A 416 -16.96 -1.26 -26.43
CA ALA A 416 -16.90 -2.37 -25.48
C ALA A 416 -17.48 -2.01 -24.10
N VAL A 417 -17.18 -0.83 -23.56
CA VAL A 417 -17.62 -0.41 -22.21
C VAL A 417 -19.15 -0.45 -22.01
N PRO A 418 -19.99 -0.08 -22.99
CA PRO A 418 -21.45 -0.20 -22.85
C PRO A 418 -21.95 -1.62 -22.53
N ALA A 419 -21.18 -2.67 -22.85
CA ALA A 419 -21.54 -4.04 -22.50
C ALA A 419 -21.68 -4.25 -20.98
N ILE A 420 -21.03 -3.42 -20.15
CA ILE A 420 -21.18 -3.43 -18.69
C ILE A 420 -22.62 -3.02 -18.31
N VAL A 421 -23.08 -1.88 -18.84
CA VAL A 421 -24.41 -1.33 -18.55
C VAL A 421 -25.49 -2.23 -19.14
N GLU A 422 -25.35 -2.65 -20.39
CA GLU A 422 -26.29 -3.55 -21.06
C GLU A 422 -26.45 -4.89 -20.32
N THR A 423 -25.34 -5.46 -19.84
CA THR A 423 -25.37 -6.70 -19.03
C THR A 423 -26.12 -6.48 -17.72
N LYS A 424 -25.88 -5.34 -17.05
CA LYS A 424 -26.52 -5.04 -15.78
C LYS A 424 -28.02 -4.78 -15.96
N ASP A 425 -28.39 -3.89 -16.87
CA ASP A 425 -29.78 -3.54 -17.15
C ASP A 425 -30.60 -4.75 -17.58
N TYR A 426 -30.00 -5.64 -18.39
CA TYR A 426 -30.63 -6.90 -18.75
C TYR A 426 -30.93 -7.78 -17.54
N LEU A 427 -29.94 -7.97 -16.65
CA LEU A 427 -30.10 -8.81 -15.46
C LEU A 427 -31.05 -8.18 -14.42
N ASP A 428 -30.98 -6.87 -14.22
CA ASP A 428 -31.89 -6.14 -13.32
C ASP A 428 -33.36 -6.25 -13.77
N GLY A 429 -33.61 -6.47 -15.07
CA GLY A 429 -34.93 -6.68 -15.66
C GLY A 429 -35.47 -8.11 -15.56
N LEU A 430 -34.70 -9.06 -14.99
CA LEU A 430 -35.13 -10.45 -14.82
C LEU A 430 -35.56 -10.74 -13.38
N ASP A 431 -36.65 -11.47 -13.23
CA ASP A 431 -37.06 -12.03 -11.94
C ASP A 431 -36.32 -13.35 -11.66
N GLY A 432 -35.78 -13.49 -10.45
CA GLY A 432 -35.16 -14.74 -9.98
C GLY A 432 -33.74 -15.02 -10.48
N VAL A 433 -33.15 -14.13 -11.27
CA VAL A 433 -31.74 -14.16 -11.69
C VAL A 433 -31.04 -12.87 -11.27
N ALA A 434 -29.93 -12.98 -10.56
CA ALA A 434 -29.20 -11.83 -10.02
C ALA A 434 -27.75 -11.80 -10.48
N LEU A 435 -27.23 -10.58 -10.66
CA LEU A 435 -25.80 -10.35 -10.82
C LEU A 435 -25.11 -10.44 -9.45
N ALA A 436 -24.34 -11.50 -9.21
CA ALA A 436 -23.63 -11.73 -7.96
C ALA A 436 -22.23 -11.08 -7.92
N GLY A 437 -21.73 -10.66 -9.08
CA GLY A 437 -20.49 -9.90 -9.20
C GLY A 437 -20.15 -9.61 -10.65
N LEU A 438 -19.59 -8.43 -10.93
CA LEU A 438 -19.14 -8.03 -12.26
C LEU A 438 -17.82 -7.27 -12.15
N GLU A 439 -16.76 -7.83 -12.71
CA GLU A 439 -15.42 -7.25 -12.68
C GLU A 439 -14.92 -6.91 -14.07
N HIS A 440 -14.07 -5.89 -14.12
CA HIS A 440 -13.40 -5.43 -15.33
C HIS A 440 -11.87 -5.39 -15.12
N LEU A 441 -11.12 -5.81 -16.14
CA LEU A 441 -9.66 -5.64 -16.26
C LEU A 441 -9.32 -4.91 -17.57
N ASP A 442 -8.56 -3.82 -17.48
CA ASP A 442 -8.03 -3.11 -18.64
C ASP A 442 -6.83 -3.84 -19.30
N GLU A 443 -6.38 -3.35 -20.47
CA GLU A 443 -5.28 -3.95 -21.23
C GLU A 443 -3.99 -4.05 -20.40
N ARG A 444 -3.72 -3.06 -19.54
CA ARG A 444 -2.50 -3.01 -18.71
C ARG A 444 -2.55 -4.09 -17.64
N TYR A 445 -3.70 -4.32 -17.01
CA TYR A 445 -3.91 -5.41 -16.09
C TYR A 445 -3.91 -6.77 -16.76
N VAL A 446 -4.57 -6.92 -17.92
CA VAL A 446 -4.54 -8.16 -18.72
C VAL A 446 -3.08 -8.55 -19.00
N ARG A 447 -2.23 -7.57 -19.32
CA ARG A 447 -0.80 -7.79 -19.52
C ARG A 447 -0.06 -8.10 -18.21
N ALA A 448 -0.31 -7.36 -17.14
CA ALA A 448 0.40 -7.49 -15.86
C ALA A 448 0.09 -8.79 -15.11
N VAL A 449 -1.15 -9.29 -15.18
CA VAL A 449 -1.55 -10.56 -14.53
C VAL A 449 -1.19 -11.79 -15.36
N ASN A 450 -0.51 -11.58 -16.50
CA ASN A 450 -0.23 -12.54 -17.54
C ASN A 450 -1.48 -13.35 -17.90
N TYR A 451 -2.55 -12.63 -18.26
CA TYR A 451 -3.83 -13.23 -18.59
C TYR A 451 -3.68 -14.19 -19.77
N THR A 452 -4.27 -15.38 -19.65
CA THR A 452 -4.36 -16.38 -20.71
C THR A 452 -5.71 -16.21 -21.42
N PRO A 453 -5.73 -15.73 -22.68
CA PRO A 453 -6.95 -15.62 -23.47
C PRO A 453 -7.63 -16.97 -23.64
N LYS A 454 -8.96 -16.97 -23.73
CA LYS A 454 -9.77 -18.14 -24.06
C LYS A 454 -9.99 -18.21 -25.57
N ALA A 455 -10.12 -17.07 -26.24
CA ALA A 455 -10.22 -17.03 -27.69
C ALA A 455 -8.88 -17.40 -28.37
N PRO A 456 -8.91 -18.18 -29.46
CA PRO A 456 -7.70 -18.61 -30.18
C PRO A 456 -7.20 -17.54 -31.18
N ARG A 457 -7.12 -16.26 -30.79
CA ARG A 457 -6.73 -15.15 -31.69
C ARG A 457 -5.22 -14.89 -31.80
N GLY A 458 -4.40 -15.50 -30.95
CA GLY A 458 -2.95 -15.24 -30.92
C GLY A 458 -2.57 -13.86 -30.34
N GLU A 459 -3.53 -13.07 -29.89
CA GLU A 459 -3.33 -11.79 -29.21
C GLU A 459 -4.07 -11.73 -27.87
N ARG A 460 -3.72 -10.74 -27.03
CA ARG A 460 -4.39 -10.51 -25.75
C ARG A 460 -5.56 -9.54 -25.92
N PRO A 461 -6.69 -9.77 -25.22
CA PRO A 461 -7.80 -8.82 -25.23
C PRO A 461 -7.38 -7.47 -24.64
N LYS A 462 -8.02 -6.40 -25.10
CA LYS A 462 -7.88 -5.03 -24.59
C LYS A 462 -8.70 -4.80 -23.33
N MET A 463 -9.79 -5.54 -23.19
CA MET A 463 -10.67 -5.49 -22.03
C MET A 463 -11.20 -6.89 -21.73
N VAL A 464 -11.28 -7.25 -20.44
CA VAL A 464 -11.89 -8.49 -19.97
C VAL A 464 -12.96 -8.17 -18.95
N LEU A 465 -14.16 -8.74 -19.12
CA LEU A 465 -15.23 -8.74 -18.11
C LEU A 465 -15.41 -10.15 -17.52
N LEU A 466 -15.62 -10.21 -16.21
CA LEU A 466 -15.95 -11.44 -15.49
C LEU A 466 -17.24 -11.22 -14.70
N ALA A 467 -18.29 -11.97 -15.00
CA ALA A 467 -19.59 -11.86 -14.36
C ALA A 467 -19.98 -13.17 -13.65
N ASP A 468 -20.40 -13.11 -12.39
CA ASP A 468 -21.05 -14.22 -11.69
C ASP A 468 -22.58 -14.00 -11.72
N ILE A 469 -23.32 -14.94 -12.30
CA ILE A 469 -24.78 -14.90 -12.45
C ILE A 469 -25.38 -15.99 -11.57
N ALA A 470 -26.27 -15.61 -10.66
CA ALA A 470 -26.85 -16.47 -9.64
C ALA A 470 -28.38 -16.55 -9.76
N GLY A 471 -28.97 -17.67 -9.35
CA GLY A 471 -30.42 -17.82 -9.27
C GLY A 471 -30.84 -19.20 -8.77
N GLU A 472 -32.14 -19.38 -8.56
CA GLU A 472 -32.73 -20.62 -8.07
C GLU A 472 -33.13 -21.58 -9.20
N ASP A 473 -33.24 -21.08 -10.44
CA ASP A 473 -33.51 -21.88 -11.64
C ASP A 473 -32.27 -21.95 -12.55
N GLY A 474 -31.74 -23.16 -12.74
CA GLY A 474 -30.55 -23.41 -13.54
C GLY A 474 -30.71 -23.15 -15.04
N ASP A 475 -31.94 -23.24 -15.57
CA ASP A 475 -32.27 -22.96 -16.96
C ASP A 475 -32.35 -21.45 -17.20
N ALA A 476 -33.02 -20.72 -16.31
CA ALA A 476 -33.06 -19.25 -16.34
C ALA A 476 -31.65 -18.64 -16.24
N VAL A 477 -30.82 -19.11 -15.30
CA VAL A 477 -29.42 -18.67 -15.18
C VAL A 477 -28.61 -19.02 -16.44
N GLY A 478 -28.93 -20.14 -17.11
CA GLY A 478 -28.30 -20.54 -18.36
C GLY A 478 -28.68 -19.68 -19.56
N ALA A 479 -29.96 -19.34 -19.68
CA ALA A 479 -30.47 -18.44 -20.70
C ALA A 479 -29.84 -17.05 -20.53
N ALA A 480 -29.83 -16.51 -19.30
CA ALA A 480 -29.23 -15.22 -19.00
C ALA A 480 -27.72 -15.18 -19.35
N ALA A 481 -26.97 -16.22 -18.99
CA ALA A 481 -25.55 -16.33 -19.34
C ALA A 481 -25.32 -16.33 -20.87
N SER A 482 -26.20 -17.01 -21.61
CA SER A 482 -26.10 -17.08 -23.08
C SER A 482 -26.43 -15.74 -23.74
N GLU A 483 -27.40 -15.03 -23.20
CA GLU A 483 -27.80 -13.71 -23.70
C GLU A 483 -26.72 -12.66 -23.45
N ILE A 484 -26.05 -12.69 -22.30
CA ILE A 484 -24.91 -11.81 -22.02
C ILE A 484 -23.76 -12.03 -23.02
N VAL A 485 -23.50 -13.28 -23.40
CA VAL A 485 -22.54 -13.59 -24.47
C VAL A 485 -23.01 -13.00 -25.81
N ARG A 486 -24.31 -13.07 -26.12
CA ARG A 486 -24.88 -12.46 -27.34
C ARG A 486 -24.69 -10.94 -27.36
N LEU A 487 -24.95 -10.26 -26.24
CA LEU A 487 -24.74 -8.82 -26.08
C LEU A 487 -23.26 -8.45 -26.30
N ALA A 488 -22.34 -9.20 -25.69
CA ALA A 488 -20.91 -8.98 -25.87
C ALA A 488 -20.45 -9.20 -27.33
N ASN A 489 -20.95 -10.23 -27.99
CA ASN A 489 -20.64 -10.52 -29.39
C ASN A 489 -21.12 -9.40 -30.33
N ALA A 490 -22.22 -8.72 -30.02
CA ALA A 490 -22.69 -7.56 -30.77
C ALA A 490 -21.76 -6.33 -30.64
N ARG A 491 -20.84 -6.34 -29.68
CA ARG A 491 -19.86 -5.30 -29.39
C ARG A 491 -18.41 -5.72 -29.72
N ASP A 492 -18.24 -6.65 -30.68
CA ASP A 492 -16.94 -7.24 -31.06
C ASP A 492 -16.19 -7.93 -29.90
N GLY A 493 -16.94 -8.41 -28.92
CA GLY A 493 -16.44 -9.28 -27.85
C GLY A 493 -16.59 -10.77 -28.20
N GLU A 494 -15.92 -11.63 -27.43
CA GLU A 494 -16.13 -13.07 -27.40
C GLU A 494 -16.46 -13.52 -25.98
N GLY A 495 -17.53 -14.30 -25.82
CA GLY A 495 -18.01 -14.74 -24.52
C GLY A 495 -17.84 -16.24 -24.24
N PHE A 496 -17.49 -16.57 -23.00
CA PHE A 496 -17.27 -17.93 -22.53
C PHE A 496 -18.01 -18.17 -21.22
N VAL A 497 -18.67 -19.33 -21.07
CA VAL A 497 -19.44 -19.67 -19.87
C VAL A 497 -18.79 -20.81 -19.10
N ALA A 498 -18.53 -20.59 -17.82
CA ALA A 498 -18.05 -21.60 -16.87
C ALA A 498 -19.19 -22.05 -15.95
N VAL A 499 -19.52 -23.33 -16.02
CA VAL A 499 -20.57 -23.96 -15.21
C VAL A 499 -19.99 -24.67 -13.98
N SER A 500 -18.92 -25.45 -14.15
CA SER A 500 -18.34 -26.22 -13.04
C SER A 500 -17.60 -25.31 -12.04
N PRO A 501 -17.61 -25.62 -10.73
CA PRO A 501 -16.90 -24.83 -9.73
C PRO A 501 -15.40 -24.65 -10.04
N GLU A 502 -14.77 -25.66 -10.63
CA GLU A 502 -13.36 -25.59 -11.02
C GLU A 502 -13.13 -24.61 -12.19
N ALA A 503 -13.98 -24.65 -13.22
CA ALA A 503 -13.90 -23.72 -14.33
C ALA A 503 -14.13 -22.27 -13.87
N ARG A 504 -15.11 -22.05 -12.97
CA ARG A 504 -15.36 -20.73 -12.36
C ARG A 504 -14.14 -20.24 -11.60
N ARG A 505 -13.53 -21.08 -10.73
CA ARG A 505 -12.28 -20.73 -10.04
C ARG A 505 -11.15 -20.39 -11.01
N ARG A 506 -11.01 -21.12 -12.12
CA ARG A 506 -10.00 -20.83 -13.16
C ARG A 506 -10.23 -19.48 -13.83
N PHE A 507 -11.47 -19.08 -14.10
CA PHE A 507 -11.79 -17.77 -14.67
C PHE A 507 -11.43 -16.64 -13.70
N TRP A 508 -11.80 -16.78 -12.43
CA TRP A 508 -11.52 -15.80 -11.38
C TRP A 508 -10.05 -15.71 -10.93
N ALA A 509 -9.22 -16.71 -11.26
CA ALA A 509 -7.82 -16.76 -10.83
C ALA A 509 -7.01 -15.53 -11.30
N ALA A 510 -7.31 -14.98 -12.48
CA ALA A 510 -6.62 -13.80 -13.00
C ALA A 510 -6.93 -12.54 -12.15
N ARG A 511 -8.18 -12.36 -11.73
CA ARG A 511 -8.62 -11.24 -10.89
C ARG A 511 -7.94 -11.21 -9.53
N SER A 512 -7.57 -12.37 -8.98
CA SER A 512 -6.83 -12.46 -7.72
C SER A 512 -5.37 -11.98 -7.81
N ARG A 513 -4.82 -11.77 -9.03
CA ARG A 513 -3.42 -11.40 -9.27
C ARG A 513 -3.18 -9.93 -9.65
N THR A 514 -4.17 -9.04 -9.49
CA THR A 514 -4.01 -7.60 -9.81
C THR A 514 -2.86 -6.90 -9.06
N ALA A 515 -2.33 -7.48 -7.98
CA ALA A 515 -1.11 -6.96 -7.34
C ALA A 515 0.10 -6.86 -8.29
N ALA A 516 0.17 -7.73 -9.29
CA ALA A 516 1.34 -7.89 -10.16
C ALA A 516 1.68 -6.63 -10.97
N ILE A 517 0.75 -5.66 -11.10
CA ILE A 517 0.98 -4.39 -11.78
C ILE A 517 2.16 -3.59 -11.21
N ALA A 518 2.44 -3.74 -9.92
CA ALA A 518 3.51 -3.02 -9.22
C ALA A 518 4.87 -3.74 -9.25
N ARG A 519 5.00 -4.87 -9.97
CA ARG A 519 6.27 -5.62 -10.07
C ARG A 519 7.41 -4.78 -10.66
N HIS A 520 7.08 -3.82 -11.54
CA HIS A 520 8.09 -3.01 -12.25
C HIS A 520 8.63 -1.81 -11.46
N THR A 521 8.00 -1.43 -10.34
CA THR A 521 8.36 -0.23 -9.54
C THR A 521 8.79 -0.58 -8.11
N ASN A 522 9.35 -1.78 -7.91
CA ASN A 522 9.68 -2.32 -6.59
C ASN A 522 8.49 -2.21 -5.61
N ALA A 523 7.30 -2.58 -6.08
CA ALA A 523 6.09 -2.70 -5.27
C ALA A 523 5.49 -1.42 -4.66
N PHE A 524 6.05 -0.24 -4.93
CA PHE A 524 5.36 1.01 -4.61
C PHE A 524 4.43 1.45 -5.75
N LYS A 525 3.19 1.80 -5.39
CA LYS A 525 2.17 2.33 -6.30
C LYS A 525 1.18 3.19 -5.55
N ILE A 526 0.71 4.24 -6.19
CA ILE A 526 -0.42 5.03 -5.69
C ILE A 526 -1.70 4.28 -6.07
N ASN A 527 -2.60 4.10 -5.09
CA ASN A 527 -3.85 3.38 -5.24
C ASN A 527 -5.00 4.32 -4.96
N GLU A 528 -5.77 4.61 -6.00
CA GLU A 528 -7.03 5.33 -5.88
C GLU A 528 -8.20 4.38 -6.14
N ASP A 529 -9.31 4.71 -5.51
CA ASP A 529 -10.59 4.02 -5.62
C ASP A 529 -11.60 5.13 -5.76
N VAL A 530 -12.31 5.15 -6.89
CA VAL A 530 -13.34 6.15 -7.18
C VAL A 530 -14.60 5.43 -7.63
N VAL A 531 -15.76 6.04 -7.45
CA VAL A 531 -17.02 5.47 -7.94
C VAL A 531 -17.62 6.38 -8.98
N ILE A 532 -17.89 5.82 -10.15
CA ILE A 532 -18.38 6.52 -11.34
C ILE A 532 -19.79 6.02 -11.64
N PRO A 533 -20.76 6.91 -11.98
CA PRO A 533 -22.04 6.48 -12.49
C PRO A 533 -21.88 5.53 -13.68
N LEU A 534 -22.71 4.49 -13.75
CA LEU A 534 -22.52 3.40 -14.72
C LEU A 534 -22.59 3.89 -16.17
N ASP A 535 -23.47 4.85 -16.44
CA ASP A 535 -23.64 5.53 -17.73
C ASP A 535 -22.42 6.38 -18.14
N GLN A 536 -21.58 6.77 -17.17
CA GLN A 536 -20.37 7.59 -17.39
C GLN A 536 -19.07 6.78 -17.43
N LEU A 537 -19.11 5.46 -17.26
CA LEU A 537 -17.91 4.61 -17.27
C LEU A 537 -17.09 4.70 -18.58
N ALA A 538 -17.77 4.88 -19.71
CA ALA A 538 -17.10 5.04 -21.01
C ALA A 538 -16.29 6.34 -21.06
N ALA A 539 -16.89 7.46 -20.64
CA ALA A 539 -16.23 8.75 -20.56
C ALA A 539 -15.06 8.74 -19.57
N TYR A 540 -15.21 8.06 -18.43
CA TYR A 540 -14.11 7.89 -17.48
C TYR A 540 -12.95 7.10 -18.08
N SER A 541 -13.23 5.96 -18.73
CA SER A 541 -12.21 5.14 -19.40
C SER A 541 -11.45 5.93 -20.48
N GLU A 542 -12.17 6.72 -21.28
CA GLU A 542 -11.57 7.62 -22.27
C GLU A 542 -10.66 8.68 -21.63
N GLY A 543 -11.11 9.31 -20.55
CA GLY A 543 -10.30 10.28 -19.80
C GLY A 543 -9.03 9.66 -19.22
N ILE A 544 -9.08 8.43 -18.72
CA ILE A 544 -7.89 7.70 -18.26
C ILE A 544 -6.95 7.37 -19.43
N GLU A 545 -7.48 6.94 -20.57
CA GLU A 545 -6.63 6.71 -21.75
C GLU A 545 -6.01 7.99 -22.30
N ARG A 546 -6.72 9.12 -22.25
CA ARG A 546 -6.13 10.44 -22.55
C ARG A 546 -4.92 10.73 -21.66
N ILE A 547 -5.06 10.60 -20.34
CA ILE A 547 -3.94 10.78 -19.40
C ILE A 547 -2.77 9.86 -19.79
N ASN A 548 -3.05 8.59 -20.11
CA ASN A 548 -2.04 7.64 -20.54
C ASN A 548 -1.34 8.02 -21.86
N ILE A 549 -2.07 8.60 -22.82
CA ILE A 549 -1.54 9.11 -24.09
C ILE A 549 -0.62 10.30 -23.82
N GLU A 550 -1.09 11.30 -23.07
CA GLU A 550 -0.31 12.49 -22.70
C GLU A 550 1.00 12.09 -22.00
N GLN A 551 0.91 11.24 -20.96
CA GLN A 551 2.07 10.72 -20.25
C GLN A 551 2.98 9.91 -21.15
N SER A 552 2.42 9.12 -22.08
CA SER A 552 3.23 8.37 -23.04
C SER A 552 3.99 9.29 -23.99
N ILE A 553 3.43 10.42 -24.42
CA ILE A 553 4.10 11.37 -25.32
C ILE A 553 5.16 12.17 -24.55
N ARG A 554 4.82 12.72 -23.37
CA ARG A 554 5.77 13.44 -22.50
C ARG A 554 7.00 12.60 -22.16
N ASN A 555 6.82 11.32 -21.81
CA ASN A 555 7.95 10.43 -21.53
C ASN A 555 8.83 10.19 -22.76
N LYS A 556 8.26 10.14 -23.96
CA LYS A 556 9.05 10.00 -25.20
C LYS A 556 9.76 11.31 -25.56
N LEU A 557 9.14 12.47 -25.34
CA LEU A 557 9.81 13.78 -25.49
C LEU A 557 11.01 13.90 -24.56
N ARG A 558 10.88 13.49 -23.29
CA ARG A 558 12.01 13.40 -22.34
C ARG A 558 13.14 12.49 -22.85
N MET A 559 12.80 11.37 -23.50
CA MET A 559 13.81 10.50 -24.13
C MET A 559 14.52 11.21 -25.28
N VAL A 560 13.79 11.93 -26.12
CA VAL A 560 14.37 12.72 -27.22
C VAL A 560 15.30 13.80 -26.67
N ASP A 561 14.87 14.55 -25.65
CA ASP A 561 15.69 15.59 -25.01
C ASP A 561 16.97 15.03 -24.41
N ALA A 562 16.90 13.88 -23.73
CA ALA A 562 18.08 13.22 -23.15
C ALA A 562 19.07 12.74 -24.22
N VAL A 563 18.56 12.16 -25.32
CA VAL A 563 19.41 11.76 -26.45
C VAL A 563 20.02 12.98 -27.13
N LEU A 564 19.26 14.05 -27.34
CA LEU A 564 19.77 15.31 -27.90
C LEU A 564 20.87 15.93 -27.02
N GLY A 565 20.69 15.88 -25.70
CA GLY A 565 21.72 16.31 -24.73
C GLY A 565 23.01 15.50 -24.87
N TYR A 566 22.90 14.17 -24.87
CA TYR A 566 24.04 13.27 -25.09
C TYR A 566 24.76 13.52 -26.41
N LEU A 567 24.03 13.67 -27.52
CA LEU A 567 24.60 13.99 -28.83
C LEU A 567 25.29 15.38 -28.86
N GLY A 568 24.96 16.27 -27.93
CA GLY A 568 25.57 17.60 -27.79
C GLY A 568 26.87 17.63 -26.98
N GLU A 569 27.14 16.62 -26.14
CA GLU A 569 28.32 16.55 -25.27
C GLU A 569 29.59 16.05 -26.00
N GLY A 570 29.44 15.57 -27.24
CA GLY A 570 30.51 14.92 -28.01
C GLY A 570 30.59 13.43 -27.67
N LEU A 571 30.58 12.57 -28.69
CA LEU A 571 30.55 11.11 -28.55
C LEU A 571 31.95 10.56 -28.20
N ALA A 572 32.42 10.80 -26.98
CA ALA A 572 33.77 10.42 -26.54
C ALA A 572 34.05 8.91 -26.58
N GLU A 573 33.01 8.09 -26.53
CA GLU A 573 33.05 6.62 -26.65
C GLU A 573 32.97 6.09 -28.08
N ALA A 574 32.87 6.98 -29.09
CA ALA A 574 32.89 6.59 -30.49
C ALA A 574 34.32 6.23 -30.93
N GLY A 575 34.44 5.15 -31.71
CA GLY A 575 35.73 4.63 -32.16
C GLY A 575 36.28 3.59 -31.18
N GLY A 576 36.23 2.31 -31.59
CA GLY A 576 36.74 1.18 -30.81
C GLY A 576 38.26 1.21 -30.61
N PRO A 577 38.84 0.14 -30.00
CA PRO A 577 40.28 0.07 -29.69
C PRO A 577 41.20 0.24 -30.91
N ASP A 578 40.69 -0.11 -32.11
CA ASP A 578 41.42 -0.07 -33.39
C ASP A 578 41.04 1.15 -34.26
N TYR A 579 40.37 2.16 -33.70
CA TYR A 579 39.91 3.34 -34.45
C TYR A 579 41.06 4.35 -34.64
N GLU A 580 41.51 4.53 -35.88
CA GLU A 580 42.50 5.55 -36.22
C GLU A 580 41.87 6.95 -36.21
N VAL A 581 42.41 7.84 -35.37
CA VAL A 581 41.95 9.24 -35.30
C VAL A 581 42.42 9.98 -36.56
N SER A 582 41.46 10.38 -37.40
CA SER A 582 41.71 11.22 -38.58
C SER A 582 40.66 12.32 -38.71
N ALA A 583 41.02 13.41 -39.39
CA ALA A 583 40.10 14.52 -39.65
C ALA A 583 38.87 14.06 -40.47
N GLU A 584 39.06 13.07 -41.33
CA GLU A 584 37.99 12.43 -42.12
C GLU A 584 37.04 11.61 -41.23
N ALA A 585 37.58 10.86 -40.28
CA ALA A 585 36.82 10.06 -39.33
C ALA A 585 35.96 10.96 -38.40
N ASP A 586 36.52 12.07 -37.94
CA ASP A 586 35.82 13.07 -37.13
C ASP A 586 34.70 13.77 -37.93
N ALA A 587 34.96 14.09 -39.20
CA ALA A 587 33.95 14.69 -40.08
C ALA A 587 32.78 13.73 -40.38
N ILE A 588 33.05 12.44 -40.56
CA ILE A 588 32.01 11.40 -40.75
C ILE A 588 31.16 11.26 -39.48
N LEU A 589 31.78 11.24 -38.31
CA LEU A 589 31.07 11.15 -37.04
C LEU A 589 30.21 12.40 -36.80
N ALA A 590 30.75 13.59 -37.07
CA ALA A 590 30.00 14.86 -36.96
C ALA A 590 28.77 14.87 -37.89
N ALA A 591 28.93 14.42 -39.14
CA ALA A 591 27.80 14.32 -40.08
C ALA A 591 26.71 13.36 -39.61
N LYS A 592 27.08 12.23 -38.97
CA LYS A 592 26.12 11.29 -38.36
C LYS A 592 25.39 11.92 -37.17
N VAL A 593 26.12 12.62 -36.29
CA VAL A 593 25.52 13.36 -35.17
C VAL A 593 24.55 14.41 -35.66
N ASP A 594 24.91 15.19 -36.68
CA ASP A 594 24.03 16.21 -37.25
C ASP A 594 22.77 15.60 -37.90
N ALA A 595 22.92 14.47 -38.60
CA ALA A 595 21.78 13.73 -39.13
C ALA A 595 20.83 13.25 -38.03
N ALA A 596 21.38 12.68 -36.95
CA ALA A 596 20.61 12.25 -35.79
C ALA A 596 19.91 13.44 -35.10
N ARG A 597 20.59 14.56 -34.90
CA ARG A 597 20.02 15.76 -34.26
C ARG A 597 18.90 16.39 -35.10
N ARG A 598 19.06 16.46 -36.43
CA ARG A 598 17.99 16.94 -37.33
C ARG A 598 16.77 16.03 -37.26
N HIS A 599 16.97 14.72 -37.35
CA HIS A 599 15.89 13.73 -37.27
C HIS A 599 15.13 13.83 -35.93
N LEU A 600 15.86 13.86 -34.82
CA LEU A 600 15.28 14.01 -33.48
C LEU A 600 14.59 15.36 -33.27
N GLY A 601 15.12 16.44 -33.86
CA GLY A 601 14.52 17.77 -33.82
C GLY A 601 13.13 17.79 -34.46
N ALA A 602 12.99 17.20 -35.66
CA ALA A 602 11.70 17.07 -36.33
C ALA A 602 10.71 16.23 -35.51
N ILE A 603 11.12 15.05 -35.03
CA ILE A 603 10.25 14.21 -34.21
C ILE A 603 9.82 14.91 -32.91
N ARG A 604 10.72 15.68 -32.29
CA ARG A 604 10.43 16.46 -31.09
C ARG A 604 9.36 17.53 -31.37
N GLU A 605 9.46 18.21 -32.50
CA GLU A 605 8.51 19.23 -32.95
C GLU A 605 7.14 18.58 -33.21
N ASP A 606 7.08 17.55 -34.07
CA ASP A 606 5.85 16.83 -34.41
C ASP A 606 5.13 16.31 -33.15
N TRP A 607 5.86 15.69 -32.23
CA TRP A 607 5.27 15.14 -31.00
C TRP A 607 4.85 16.22 -30.01
N SER A 608 5.52 17.37 -30.00
CA SER A 608 5.12 18.51 -29.16
C SER A 608 3.86 19.18 -29.72
N GLU A 609 3.77 19.33 -31.03
CA GLU A 609 2.59 19.86 -31.71
C GLU A 609 1.39 18.92 -31.53
N LEU A 610 1.60 17.60 -31.70
CA LEU A 610 0.58 16.59 -31.44
C LEU A 610 0.06 16.66 -30.00
N LEU A 611 0.96 16.79 -29.01
CA LEU A 611 0.57 16.89 -27.60
C LEU A 611 -0.18 18.20 -27.29
N GLY A 612 0.18 19.31 -27.94
CA GLY A 612 -0.45 20.61 -27.76
C GLY A 612 -1.84 20.71 -28.37
N ASN A 613 -2.15 19.89 -29.39
CA ASN A 613 -3.35 20.00 -30.22
C ASN A 613 -4.24 18.74 -30.18
N LEU A 614 -4.19 17.94 -29.11
CA LEU A 614 -4.96 16.68 -29.01
C LEU A 614 -6.48 16.85 -29.28
N ASP A 615 -7.05 17.99 -28.89
CA ASP A 615 -8.48 18.30 -29.09
C ASP A 615 -8.79 19.02 -30.41
N ALA A 616 -7.77 19.38 -31.19
CA ALA A 616 -7.95 20.01 -32.50
C ALA A 616 -8.42 19.00 -33.54
N SER A 617 -9.04 19.50 -34.61
CA SER A 617 -9.44 18.65 -35.74
C SER A 617 -8.21 18.00 -36.36
N ALA A 618 -8.26 16.68 -36.54
CA ALA A 618 -7.17 15.95 -37.19
C ALA A 618 -6.98 16.35 -38.66
N ALA A 619 -8.03 16.86 -39.31
CA ALA A 619 -7.96 17.37 -40.69
C ALA A 619 -7.08 18.62 -40.82
N ASP A 620 -7.08 19.49 -39.80
CA ASP A 620 -6.27 20.73 -39.77
C ASP A 620 -4.78 20.45 -39.53
N HIS A 621 -4.44 19.24 -39.07
CA HIS A 621 -3.07 18.80 -38.76
C HIS A 621 -2.68 17.57 -39.60
N ALA A 622 -3.05 17.54 -40.88
CA ALA A 622 -2.75 16.43 -41.78
C ALA A 622 -1.25 16.08 -41.83
N ASP A 623 -0.38 17.06 -41.62
CA ASP A 623 1.08 16.95 -41.61
C ASP A 623 1.60 16.00 -40.52
N LEU A 624 0.88 15.90 -39.40
CA LEU A 624 1.21 15.02 -38.27
C LEU A 624 0.70 13.57 -38.46
N LEU A 625 -0.07 13.31 -39.51
CA LEU A 625 -0.70 12.02 -39.76
C LEU A 625 0.13 11.15 -40.71
N ASP A 626 0.41 9.92 -40.29
CA ASP A 626 0.95 8.89 -41.18
C ASP A 626 -0.10 8.40 -42.21
N ALA A 627 0.34 7.59 -43.18
CA ALA A 627 -0.53 7.16 -44.28
C ALA A 627 -1.76 6.35 -43.82
N ASP A 628 -1.57 5.55 -42.76
CA ASP A 628 -2.65 4.73 -42.19
C ASP A 628 -3.67 5.62 -41.46
N ALA A 629 -3.19 6.57 -40.64
CA ALA A 629 -4.04 7.54 -39.94
C ALA A 629 -4.84 8.42 -40.91
N ARG A 630 -4.24 8.87 -42.02
CA ARG A 630 -4.94 9.63 -43.07
C ARG A 630 -6.05 8.81 -43.73
N THR A 631 -5.85 7.51 -43.88
CA THR A 631 -6.84 6.60 -44.48
C THR A 631 -7.99 6.30 -43.51
N ALA A 632 -7.71 6.25 -42.20
CA ALA A 632 -8.68 5.97 -41.15
C ALA A 632 -9.43 7.21 -40.62
N LEU A 633 -9.09 8.40 -41.12
CA LEU A 633 -9.68 9.69 -40.74
C LEU A 633 -11.17 9.74 -41.09
N ALA A 634 -12.01 10.02 -40.09
CA ALA A 634 -13.44 10.25 -40.23
C ALA A 634 -13.79 11.73 -40.05
N GLU A 635 -14.97 12.13 -40.54
CA GLU A 635 -15.47 13.50 -40.37
C GLU A 635 -15.68 13.82 -38.88
N GLY A 636 -15.11 14.95 -38.42
CA GLY A 636 -15.19 15.38 -37.02
C GLY A 636 -14.13 14.76 -36.11
N ASP A 637 -13.21 13.94 -36.63
CA ASP A 637 -12.15 13.36 -35.80
C ASP A 637 -11.20 14.42 -35.23
N THR A 638 -10.84 14.26 -33.96
CA THR A 638 -9.71 14.93 -33.34
C THR A 638 -8.45 14.06 -33.36
N LEU A 639 -7.29 14.69 -33.15
CA LEU A 639 -6.02 13.95 -33.01
C LEU A 639 -6.08 12.92 -31.88
N LEU A 640 -6.74 13.25 -30.76
CA LEU A 640 -6.97 12.33 -29.66
C LEU A 640 -7.78 11.10 -30.07
N GLN A 641 -8.83 11.26 -30.88
CA GLN A 641 -9.67 10.14 -31.32
C GLN A 641 -8.89 9.16 -32.18
N LEU A 642 -8.02 9.64 -33.08
CA LEU A 642 -7.13 8.76 -33.85
C LEU A 642 -6.15 7.99 -32.93
N LEU A 643 -5.63 8.65 -31.89
CA LEU A 643 -4.73 8.01 -30.91
C LEU A 643 -5.46 6.97 -30.04
N LEU A 644 -6.69 7.25 -29.62
CA LEU A 644 -7.53 6.33 -28.84
C LEU A 644 -7.87 5.07 -29.66
N ARG A 645 -8.26 5.25 -30.93
CA ARG A 645 -8.53 4.15 -31.88
C ARG A 645 -7.26 3.43 -32.33
N ARG A 646 -6.08 3.99 -32.05
CA ARG A 646 -4.75 3.53 -32.49
C ARG A 646 -4.54 3.58 -34.00
N ASP A 647 -5.36 4.37 -34.68
CA ASP A 647 -5.19 4.70 -36.10
C ASP A 647 -3.94 5.56 -36.29
N LEU A 648 -3.65 6.43 -35.30
CA LEU A 648 -2.37 7.14 -35.18
C LEU A 648 -1.57 6.55 -34.01
N ARG A 649 -0.26 6.30 -34.21
CA ARG A 649 0.59 5.71 -33.16
C ARG A 649 1.95 6.38 -32.99
N VAL A 650 2.14 7.02 -31.84
CA VAL A 650 3.44 7.54 -31.41
C VAL A 650 4.36 6.38 -30.96
N SER A 651 5.34 5.98 -31.78
CA SER A 651 6.20 4.81 -31.54
C SER A 651 7.67 5.17 -31.40
N TYR A 652 8.25 5.02 -30.19
CA TYR A 652 9.69 5.20 -29.95
C TYR A 652 10.54 4.25 -30.82
N ARG A 653 10.12 2.98 -30.94
CA ARG A 653 10.90 1.98 -31.69
C ARG A 653 11.01 2.35 -33.17
N ALA A 654 9.91 2.81 -33.76
CA ALA A 654 9.85 3.15 -35.17
C ALA A 654 10.47 4.51 -35.47
N ALA A 655 10.17 5.52 -34.65
CA ALA A 655 10.59 6.90 -34.89
C ALA A 655 11.98 7.24 -34.37
N ILE A 656 12.49 6.52 -33.35
CA ILE A 656 13.74 6.86 -32.66
C ILE A 656 14.74 5.70 -32.72
N GLU A 657 14.39 4.55 -32.12
CA GLU A 657 15.34 3.44 -31.94
C GLU A 657 15.92 2.94 -33.26
N ARG A 658 15.04 2.63 -34.23
CA ARG A 658 15.46 2.09 -35.52
C ARG A 658 16.27 3.11 -36.34
N PRO A 659 15.80 4.35 -36.58
CA PRO A 659 16.59 5.35 -37.32
C PRO A 659 17.95 5.65 -36.67
N LEU A 660 18.03 5.77 -35.34
CA LEU A 660 19.30 5.99 -34.68
C LEU A 660 20.25 4.79 -34.80
N LYS A 661 19.75 3.56 -34.70
CA LYS A 661 20.57 2.35 -34.91
C LYS A 661 21.06 2.23 -36.36
N GLU A 662 20.29 2.72 -37.32
CA GLU A 662 20.70 2.80 -38.73
C GLU A 662 21.74 3.90 -38.96
N ILE A 663 21.58 5.10 -38.38
CA ILE A 663 22.56 6.21 -38.48
C ILE A 663 23.90 5.81 -37.86
N PHE A 664 23.86 5.22 -36.65
CA PHE A 664 25.04 4.77 -35.91
C PHE A 664 25.33 3.29 -36.12
N SER A 665 25.11 2.74 -37.32
CA SER A 665 25.46 1.35 -37.65
C SER A 665 26.98 1.14 -37.70
N GLY A 666 27.46 -0.09 -37.49
CA GLY A 666 28.88 -0.46 -37.56
C GLY A 666 29.46 -0.91 -36.22
N GLN A 667 30.59 -1.62 -36.22
CA GLN A 667 31.19 -2.11 -34.96
C GLN A 667 31.83 -0.97 -34.16
N GLU A 668 32.36 0.04 -34.84
CA GLU A 668 33.04 1.20 -34.25
C GLU A 668 32.10 2.09 -33.42
N LEU A 669 30.79 1.99 -33.66
CA LEU A 669 29.73 2.76 -33.00
C LEU A 669 28.86 1.91 -32.06
N ALA A 670 29.31 0.70 -31.73
CA ALA A 670 28.59 -0.18 -30.81
C ALA A 670 28.38 0.46 -29.43
N ALA A 671 29.42 1.09 -28.87
CA ALA A 671 29.34 1.79 -27.59
C ALA A 671 28.31 2.93 -27.59
N VAL A 672 28.20 3.67 -28.70
CA VAL A 672 27.18 4.72 -28.87
C VAL A 672 25.77 4.11 -28.83
N ARG A 673 25.54 2.99 -29.55
CA ARG A 673 24.23 2.30 -29.51
C ARG A 673 23.90 1.76 -28.12
N GLU A 674 24.87 1.20 -27.43
CA GLU A 674 24.72 0.74 -26.04
C GLU A 674 24.37 1.91 -25.11
N ARG A 675 25.01 3.08 -25.29
CA ARG A 675 24.69 4.29 -24.54
C ARG A 675 23.27 4.79 -24.83
N LEU A 676 22.84 4.78 -26.09
CA LEU A 676 21.46 5.12 -26.47
C LEU A 676 20.44 4.15 -25.84
N ASP A 677 20.74 2.84 -25.87
CA ASP A 677 19.91 1.82 -25.22
C ASP A 677 19.88 2.01 -23.69
N ALA A 678 20.99 2.47 -23.08
CA ALA A 678 21.07 2.80 -21.66
C ALA A 678 20.25 4.05 -21.30
N ILE A 679 20.28 5.11 -22.11
CA ILE A 679 19.43 6.32 -21.95
C ILE A 679 17.95 5.93 -22.02
N HIS A 680 17.58 5.11 -23.01
CA HIS A 680 16.21 4.60 -23.12
C HIS A 680 15.84 3.74 -21.90
N GLY A 681 16.74 2.85 -21.46
CA GLY A 681 16.56 2.00 -20.30
C GLY A 681 16.27 2.79 -19.01
N SER A 682 17.02 3.85 -18.75
CA SER A 682 16.86 4.68 -17.55
C SER A 682 15.53 5.42 -17.53
N ILE A 683 15.14 6.08 -18.63
CA ILE A 683 13.88 6.85 -18.70
C ILE A 683 12.66 5.92 -18.78
N ARG A 684 12.77 4.77 -19.44
CA ARG A 684 11.68 3.77 -19.49
C ARG A 684 11.30 3.28 -18.09
N SER A 685 12.26 3.23 -17.17
CA SER A 685 12.03 2.83 -15.78
C SER A 685 11.26 3.85 -14.94
N SER A 686 11.22 5.12 -15.37
CA SER A 686 10.49 6.22 -14.72
C SER A 686 9.23 6.66 -15.50
N ARG A 687 8.73 5.82 -16.41
CA ARG A 687 7.47 6.05 -17.13
C ARG A 687 6.27 5.87 -16.19
N LEU A 688 5.42 6.88 -16.15
CA LEU A 688 4.11 6.82 -15.50
C LEU A 688 3.02 6.36 -16.47
N PHE A 689 2.07 5.61 -15.93
CA PHE A 689 0.82 5.24 -16.58
C PHE A 689 -0.22 4.91 -15.50
N VAL A 690 -1.48 5.02 -15.90
CA VAL A 690 -2.65 4.67 -15.10
C VAL A 690 -3.18 3.32 -15.57
N ALA A 691 -3.35 2.37 -14.65
CA ALA A 691 -4.01 1.10 -14.90
C ALA A 691 -5.30 0.99 -14.08
N THR A 692 -6.36 0.46 -14.69
CA THR A 692 -7.69 0.36 -14.06
C THR A 692 -8.21 -1.07 -13.99
N HIS A 693 -8.74 -1.43 -12.84
CA HIS A 693 -9.63 -2.58 -12.69
C HIS A 693 -10.86 -2.13 -11.90
N MET A 694 -11.99 -2.80 -12.05
CA MET A 694 -13.25 -2.27 -11.53
C MET A 694 -14.12 -3.38 -10.95
N HIS A 695 -14.84 -3.04 -9.88
CA HIS A 695 -16.12 -3.66 -9.55
C HIS A 695 -17.17 -3.00 -10.45
N ALA A 696 -17.17 -3.40 -11.73
CA ALA A 696 -17.91 -2.74 -12.80
C ALA A 696 -19.43 -2.70 -12.56
N GLY A 697 -19.98 -3.66 -11.82
CA GLY A 697 -21.42 -3.67 -11.46
C GLY A 697 -21.86 -2.54 -10.53
N ASP A 698 -20.91 -1.97 -9.77
CA ASP A 698 -21.14 -0.89 -8.80
C ASP A 698 -20.59 0.47 -9.27
N GLY A 699 -19.92 0.49 -10.43
CA GLY A 699 -19.18 1.66 -10.91
C GLY A 699 -17.92 1.98 -10.11
N ASN A 700 -17.48 1.11 -9.18
CA ASN A 700 -16.27 1.33 -8.39
C ASN A 700 -15.01 0.95 -9.19
N VAL A 701 -14.19 1.95 -9.50
CA VAL A 701 -12.97 1.88 -10.31
C VAL A 701 -11.72 2.05 -9.44
N HIS A 702 -10.88 1.02 -9.44
CA HIS A 702 -9.56 1.03 -8.82
C HIS A 702 -8.51 1.54 -9.81
N THR A 703 -8.00 2.74 -9.55
CA THR A 703 -7.04 3.45 -10.41
C THR A 703 -5.64 3.38 -9.80
N ASN A 704 -4.70 2.77 -10.52
CA ASN A 704 -3.39 2.40 -9.97
C ASN A 704 -2.26 3.03 -10.79
N ILE A 705 -1.31 3.70 -10.10
CA ILE A 705 -0.19 4.40 -10.72
C ILE A 705 1.12 3.84 -10.11
N PRO A 706 1.83 2.93 -10.81
CA PRO A 706 3.13 2.45 -10.38
C PRO A 706 4.16 3.60 -10.38
N VAL A 707 4.89 3.78 -9.28
CA VAL A 707 5.87 4.87 -9.13
C VAL A 707 7.08 4.43 -8.30
N ASN A 708 8.27 4.94 -8.64
CA ASN A 708 9.49 4.66 -7.89
C ASN A 708 9.64 5.68 -6.74
N SER A 709 9.72 5.20 -5.49
CA SER A 709 9.81 6.09 -4.33
C SER A 709 11.09 6.92 -4.22
N ASN A 710 12.18 6.52 -4.89
CA ASN A 710 13.42 7.30 -4.93
C ASN A 710 13.39 8.47 -5.92
N ASP A 711 12.44 8.49 -6.85
CA ASP A 711 12.36 9.51 -7.91
C ASP A 711 11.34 10.58 -7.51
N TYR A 712 11.85 11.67 -6.93
CA TYR A 712 11.04 12.79 -6.45
C TYR A 712 10.20 13.42 -7.57
N ALA A 713 10.78 13.64 -8.75
CA ALA A 713 10.06 14.23 -9.87
C ALA A 713 8.94 13.31 -10.37
N MET A 714 9.18 12.00 -10.38
CA MET A 714 8.17 11.00 -10.73
C MET A 714 7.02 10.95 -9.72
N LEU A 715 7.29 11.06 -8.42
CA LEU A 715 6.25 11.14 -7.38
C LEU A 715 5.36 12.38 -7.58
N HIS A 716 5.95 13.56 -7.78
CA HIS A 716 5.20 14.80 -8.03
C HIS A 716 4.35 14.73 -9.30
N GLU A 717 4.86 14.13 -10.38
CA GLU A 717 4.06 13.94 -11.59
C GLU A 717 2.94 12.91 -11.36
N ALA A 718 3.18 11.86 -10.57
CA ALA A 718 2.14 10.91 -10.20
C ALA A 718 1.02 11.58 -9.37
N GLU A 719 1.35 12.49 -8.46
CA GLU A 719 0.36 13.30 -7.72
C GLU A 719 -0.48 14.18 -8.65
N ARG A 720 0.14 14.81 -9.67
CA ARG A 720 -0.63 15.57 -10.70
C ARG A 720 -1.58 14.69 -11.48
N ILE A 721 -1.19 13.45 -11.76
CA ILE A 721 -2.09 12.46 -12.38
C ILE A 721 -3.27 12.15 -11.45
N VAL A 722 -3.03 11.98 -10.14
CA VAL A 722 -4.11 11.80 -9.16
C VAL A 722 -5.04 13.01 -9.15
N ASP A 723 -4.52 14.25 -9.15
CA ASP A 723 -5.33 15.47 -9.24
C ASP A 723 -6.23 15.45 -10.50
N GLN A 724 -5.72 14.98 -11.64
CA GLN A 724 -6.51 14.84 -12.87
C GLN A 724 -7.60 13.77 -12.74
N VAL A 725 -7.28 12.61 -12.16
CA VAL A 725 -8.23 11.51 -11.92
C VAL A 725 -9.37 11.97 -11.00
N MET A 726 -9.04 12.65 -9.90
CA MET A 726 -10.04 13.15 -8.95
C MET A 726 -10.94 14.23 -9.56
N ARG A 727 -10.38 15.17 -10.35
CA ARG A 727 -11.18 16.15 -11.09
C ARG A 727 -12.11 15.49 -12.11
N LEU A 728 -11.61 14.52 -12.87
CA LEU A 728 -12.42 13.75 -13.84
C LEU A 728 -13.58 13.04 -13.14
N THR A 729 -13.30 12.42 -11.99
CA THR A 729 -14.29 11.69 -11.18
C THR A 729 -15.42 12.61 -10.75
N VAL A 730 -15.10 13.76 -10.18
CA VAL A 730 -16.10 14.75 -9.73
C VAL A 730 -16.88 15.32 -10.91
N ALA A 731 -16.20 15.63 -12.02
CA ALA A 731 -16.84 16.16 -13.24
C ALA A 731 -17.87 15.20 -13.84
N LEU A 732 -17.65 13.89 -13.73
CA LEU A 732 -18.58 12.85 -14.18
C LEU A 732 -19.65 12.48 -13.15
N GLY A 733 -19.81 13.27 -12.08
CA GLY A 733 -20.81 13.02 -11.05
C GLY A 733 -20.48 11.85 -10.11
N GLY A 734 -19.24 11.38 -10.09
CA GLY A 734 -18.77 10.32 -9.20
C GLY A 734 -18.50 10.77 -7.77
N VAL A 735 -17.84 9.89 -7.00
CA VAL A 735 -17.26 10.18 -5.68
C VAL A 735 -15.81 9.70 -5.59
N ILE A 736 -15.00 10.41 -4.82
CA ILE A 736 -13.55 10.18 -4.69
C ILE A 736 -13.17 8.92 -3.90
N SER A 737 -14.14 8.24 -3.27
CA SER A 737 -13.92 6.97 -2.61
C SER A 737 -15.19 6.12 -2.48
N GLY A 738 -15.06 4.85 -2.86
CA GLY A 738 -16.09 3.83 -2.74
C GLY A 738 -15.90 2.85 -1.58
N GLU A 739 -14.69 2.40 -1.28
CA GLU A 739 -14.47 1.36 -0.25
C GLU A 739 -13.20 1.49 0.62
N HIS A 740 -12.15 2.18 0.15
CA HIS A 740 -10.88 2.29 0.88
C HIS A 740 -10.90 3.35 1.99
N GLY A 741 -11.79 4.34 1.91
CA GLY A 741 -11.86 5.48 2.83
C GLY A 741 -11.18 6.74 2.30
N ILE A 742 -10.98 7.71 3.19
CA ILE A 742 -10.36 9.01 2.90
C ILE A 742 -8.95 9.09 3.48
N GLY A 743 -8.78 8.69 4.75
CA GLY A 743 -7.51 8.74 5.49
C GLY A 743 -6.70 10.02 5.27
N LEU A 744 -5.40 9.84 5.01
CA LEU A 744 -4.45 10.90 4.64
C LEU A 744 -4.43 11.18 3.14
N THR A 745 -4.53 10.13 2.32
CA THR A 745 -4.24 10.21 0.88
C THR A 745 -5.28 11.02 0.11
N LYS A 746 -6.54 11.03 0.58
CA LYS A 746 -7.65 11.66 -0.14
C LYS A 746 -8.26 12.86 0.54
N TYR A 747 -7.82 13.23 1.75
CA TYR A 747 -8.43 14.32 2.51
C TYR A 747 -8.46 15.65 1.72
N ARG A 748 -7.38 15.97 0.98
CA ARG A 748 -7.29 17.17 0.13
C ARG A 748 -8.34 17.25 -0.99
N TYR A 749 -8.99 16.14 -1.34
CA TYR A 749 -10.02 16.10 -2.38
C TYR A 749 -11.44 16.06 -1.81
N LEU A 750 -11.59 15.89 -0.49
CA LEU A 750 -12.89 15.89 0.16
C LEU A 750 -13.49 17.29 0.08
N ASP A 751 -14.79 17.37 -0.23
CA ASP A 751 -15.48 18.65 -0.27
C ASP A 751 -15.55 19.29 1.13
N THR A 752 -15.57 20.63 1.14
CA THR A 752 -15.52 21.42 2.38
C THR A 752 -16.73 21.15 3.28
N GLU A 753 -17.90 20.85 2.71
CA GLU A 753 -19.12 20.57 3.47
C GLU A 753 -18.97 19.28 4.29
N ARG A 754 -18.61 18.17 3.64
CA ARG A 754 -18.35 16.88 4.31
C ARG A 754 -17.20 16.96 5.31
N ALA A 755 -16.13 17.67 4.96
CA ALA A 755 -15.00 17.88 5.88
C ALA A 755 -15.43 18.65 7.14
N THR A 756 -16.24 19.70 6.98
CA THR A 756 -16.76 20.50 8.10
C THR A 756 -17.76 19.71 8.94
N ALA A 757 -18.65 18.95 8.30
CA ALA A 757 -19.61 18.09 8.99
C ALA A 757 -18.91 17.04 9.86
N PHE A 758 -17.84 16.41 9.35
CA PHE A 758 -17.08 15.46 10.14
C PHE A 758 -16.28 16.12 11.27
N ALA A 759 -15.70 17.30 11.03
CA ALA A 759 -15.02 18.06 12.09
C ALA A 759 -16.00 18.43 13.22
N ALA A 760 -17.22 18.86 12.90
CA ALA A 760 -18.26 19.15 13.89
C ALA A 760 -18.71 17.89 14.66
N TYR A 761 -18.82 16.74 13.97
CA TYR A 761 -19.06 15.46 14.62
C TYR A 761 -17.93 15.12 15.62
N LYS A 762 -16.67 15.26 15.19
CA LYS A 762 -15.49 14.98 16.03
C LYS A 762 -15.39 15.90 17.24
N GLU A 763 -15.69 17.18 17.10
CA GLU A 763 -15.73 18.12 18.24
C GLU A 763 -16.76 17.68 19.30
N LYS A 764 -17.88 17.07 18.89
CA LYS A 764 -18.89 16.56 19.81
C LYS A 764 -18.47 15.29 20.54
N VAL A 765 -17.80 14.35 19.86
CA VAL A 765 -17.55 12.99 20.37
C VAL A 765 -16.12 12.74 20.86
N ASP A 766 -15.16 13.58 20.44
CA ASP A 766 -13.75 13.48 20.83
C ASP A 766 -13.04 14.86 20.75
N PRO A 767 -13.46 15.86 21.55
CA PRO A 767 -12.90 17.21 21.52
C PRO A 767 -11.40 17.27 21.88
N HIS A 768 -10.89 16.26 22.59
CA HIS A 768 -9.49 16.19 23.01
C HIS A 768 -8.61 15.41 22.03
N GLY A 769 -9.19 14.88 20.94
CA GLY A 769 -8.48 14.12 19.92
C GLY A 769 -7.74 12.91 20.51
N HIS A 770 -8.45 12.09 21.29
CA HIS A 770 -7.94 10.83 21.84
C HIS A 770 -7.79 9.75 20.76
N PHE A 771 -8.69 9.72 19.78
CA PHE A 771 -8.66 8.74 18.70
C PHE A 771 -8.20 9.35 17.39
N ASN A 772 -7.16 8.74 16.81
CA ASN A 772 -6.61 9.06 15.49
C ASN A 772 -6.40 10.58 15.29
N ARG A 773 -5.75 11.24 16.27
CA ARG A 773 -5.56 12.70 16.32
C ARG A 773 -5.04 13.26 14.99
N GLY A 774 -5.69 14.32 14.49
CA GLY A 774 -5.35 14.99 13.24
C GLY A 774 -5.76 14.25 11.95
N LYS A 775 -6.28 13.02 12.05
CA LYS A 775 -6.80 12.28 10.88
C LYS A 775 -8.18 12.80 10.50
N LEU A 776 -8.45 12.90 9.19
CA LEU A 776 -9.74 13.36 8.65
C LEU A 776 -10.15 14.79 9.10
N LEU A 777 -9.20 15.60 9.58
CA LEU A 777 -9.40 16.97 10.05
C LEU A 777 -8.54 17.96 9.25
N PRO A 778 -8.80 19.28 9.32
CA PRO A 778 -7.97 20.26 8.63
C PRO A 778 -6.48 20.09 8.97
N GLY A 779 -5.63 20.09 7.96
CA GLY A 779 -4.20 19.77 8.09
C GLY A 779 -3.84 18.29 7.90
N SER A 780 -4.83 17.38 7.73
CA SER A 780 -4.56 16.01 7.30
C SER A 780 -4.08 15.96 5.85
N GLY A 781 -3.08 15.12 5.58
CA GLY A 781 -2.51 14.99 4.24
C GLY A 781 -1.21 14.20 4.21
N LEU A 782 -0.52 14.27 3.08
CA LEU A 782 0.75 13.59 2.84
C LEU A 782 1.98 14.52 2.97
N ASP A 783 1.78 15.79 3.33
CA ASP A 783 2.85 16.80 3.34
C ASP A 783 4.05 16.40 4.22
N ASP A 784 3.78 15.74 5.34
CA ASP A 784 4.80 15.24 6.28
C ASP A 784 5.00 13.71 6.19
N ALA A 785 4.41 13.06 5.17
CA ALA A 785 4.49 11.63 4.96
C ALA A 785 5.62 11.25 3.98
N TYR A 786 6.37 10.21 4.33
CA TYR A 786 7.43 9.65 3.48
C TYR A 786 7.27 8.15 3.32
N THR A 787 7.91 7.60 2.30
CA THR A 787 8.05 6.15 2.12
C THR A 787 9.54 5.78 2.07
N PRO A 788 9.97 4.66 2.69
CA PRO A 788 11.32 4.14 2.55
C PRO A 788 11.64 3.79 1.09
N SER A 789 12.90 3.96 0.71
CA SER A 789 13.39 3.62 -0.61
C SER A 789 14.51 2.61 -0.53
N LEU A 790 14.15 1.36 -0.79
CA LEU A 790 15.09 0.24 -0.84
C LEU A 790 16.07 0.36 -2.03
N ARG A 791 15.78 1.18 -3.04
CA ARG A 791 16.76 1.52 -4.09
C ARG A 791 17.87 2.45 -3.58
N LEU A 792 17.53 3.42 -2.73
CA LEU A 792 18.55 4.28 -2.11
C LEU A 792 19.42 3.47 -1.14
N VAL A 793 18.83 2.52 -0.41
CA VAL A 793 19.57 1.55 0.42
C VAL A 793 20.50 0.67 -0.45
N GLU A 794 19.99 0.13 -1.55
CA GLU A 794 20.77 -0.69 -2.51
C GLU A 794 21.97 0.08 -3.07
N GLN A 795 21.76 1.32 -3.50
CA GLN A 795 22.81 2.19 -4.00
C GLN A 795 23.90 2.45 -2.96
N GLU A 796 23.51 2.72 -1.71
CA GLU A 796 24.49 2.94 -0.65
C GLU A 796 25.25 1.66 -0.29
N ALA A 797 24.57 0.50 -0.27
CA ALA A 797 25.22 -0.79 -0.05
C ALA A 797 26.26 -1.11 -1.15
N LEU A 798 25.96 -0.78 -2.41
CA LEU A 798 26.91 -0.91 -3.51
C LEU A 798 28.12 0.01 -3.34
N ILE A 799 27.92 1.26 -2.92
CA ILE A 799 28.99 2.22 -2.63
C ILE A 799 29.93 1.70 -1.52
N LEU A 800 29.39 0.98 -0.54
CA LEU A 800 30.15 0.42 0.58
C LEU A 800 30.74 -0.97 0.32
N GLU A 801 30.57 -1.52 -0.88
CA GLU A 801 30.95 -2.91 -1.21
C GLU A 801 30.27 -3.95 -0.28
N ALA A 802 29.17 -3.57 0.38
CA ALA A 802 28.42 -4.37 1.33
C ALA A 802 27.41 -5.28 0.61
N SER A 803 27.94 -6.13 -0.28
CA SER A 803 27.15 -6.95 -1.22
C SER A 803 26.12 -7.86 -0.56
N GLU A 804 26.36 -8.33 0.68
CA GLU A 804 25.44 -9.20 1.40
C GLU A 804 24.13 -8.47 1.79
N PHE A 805 24.22 -7.22 2.26
CA PHE A 805 23.05 -6.40 2.59
C PHE A 805 22.31 -5.95 1.33
N GLY A 806 23.04 -5.67 0.24
CA GLY A 806 22.45 -5.42 -1.07
C GLY A 806 21.60 -6.63 -1.54
N ALA A 807 22.15 -7.84 -1.47
CA ALA A 807 21.44 -9.05 -1.85
C ALA A 807 20.22 -9.36 -0.95
N LEU A 808 20.29 -9.02 0.34
CA LEU A 808 19.16 -9.14 1.25
C LEU A 808 18.05 -8.14 0.90
N ASN A 809 18.43 -6.88 0.61
CA ASN A 809 17.52 -5.83 0.17
C ASN A 809 16.78 -6.22 -1.13
N GLU A 810 17.51 -6.77 -2.11
CA GLU A 810 16.94 -7.28 -3.36
C GLU A 810 15.85 -8.32 -3.14
N ALA A 811 16.06 -9.21 -2.16
CA ALA A 811 15.12 -10.29 -1.88
C ALA A 811 13.80 -9.80 -1.24
N ILE A 812 13.79 -8.60 -0.65
CA ILE A 812 12.63 -8.07 0.08
C ILE A 812 11.92 -6.90 -0.62
N LYS A 813 12.59 -6.22 -1.57
CA LYS A 813 12.15 -4.92 -2.08
C LYS A 813 10.82 -4.89 -2.82
N ASN A 814 10.35 -6.03 -3.30
CA ASN A 814 9.10 -6.13 -4.05
C ASN A 814 7.87 -6.41 -3.15
N CYS A 815 7.99 -6.36 -1.82
CA CYS A 815 6.88 -6.72 -0.94
C CYS A 815 5.74 -5.69 -1.00
N LEU A 816 4.56 -6.12 -1.45
CA LEU A 816 3.34 -5.29 -1.49
C LEU A 816 2.59 -5.20 -0.16
N ARG A 817 3.01 -5.96 0.86
CA ARG A 817 2.45 -5.95 2.22
C ARG A 817 0.95 -6.23 2.33
N ARG A 818 0.38 -6.85 1.30
CA ARG A 818 -1.06 -7.16 1.21
C ARG A 818 -1.54 -8.25 2.16
N GLY A 819 -0.62 -8.93 2.85
CA GLY A 819 -0.96 -9.97 3.83
C GLY A 819 -1.45 -11.30 3.25
N LYS A 820 -1.46 -11.53 1.93
CA LYS A 820 -1.90 -12.81 1.34
C LYS A 820 -1.15 -14.05 1.84
N CYS A 821 0.07 -13.85 2.33
CA CYS A 821 0.88 -14.89 2.94
C CYS A 821 0.52 -15.18 4.42
N LYS A 822 -0.24 -14.31 5.11
CA LYS A 822 -0.61 -14.48 6.52
C LYS A 822 -1.35 -15.81 6.78
N PRO A 823 -2.44 -16.17 6.06
CA PRO A 823 -3.24 -17.35 6.40
C PRO A 823 -2.53 -18.69 6.24
N VAL A 824 -1.59 -18.77 5.29
CA VAL A 824 -0.86 -20.01 4.99
C VAL A 824 0.40 -20.17 5.83
N CYS A 825 0.81 -19.10 6.52
CA CYS A 825 2.05 -19.08 7.28
C CYS A 825 1.84 -19.65 8.68
N THR A 826 2.62 -20.68 9.02
CA THR A 826 2.52 -21.37 10.32
C THR A 826 3.02 -20.53 11.50
N THR A 827 3.66 -19.39 11.23
CA THR A 827 4.22 -18.50 12.25
C THR A 827 3.28 -17.35 12.58
N HIS A 828 2.26 -17.11 11.74
CA HIS A 828 1.24 -16.10 12.01
C HIS A 828 0.09 -16.72 12.81
N VAL A 829 0.21 -16.64 14.12
CA VAL A 829 -0.84 -17.02 15.07
C VAL A 829 -1.01 -15.85 16.03
N PRO A 830 -2.05 -14.99 15.90
CA PRO A 830 -2.17 -13.77 16.70
C PRO A 830 -1.98 -13.98 18.21
N GLY A 831 -2.58 -15.02 18.79
CA GLY A 831 -2.44 -15.33 20.22
C GLY A 831 -1.06 -15.85 20.67
N ALA A 832 -0.14 -16.18 19.75
CA ALA A 832 1.17 -16.76 20.09
C ALA A 832 2.36 -16.00 19.49
N ASN A 833 2.27 -15.58 18.24
CA ASN A 833 3.37 -15.05 17.42
C ASN A 833 2.86 -13.96 16.45
N LEU A 834 2.10 -12.98 16.96
CA LEU A 834 1.46 -11.92 16.17
C LEU A 834 2.43 -11.21 15.21
N LEU A 835 3.62 -10.85 15.71
CA LEU A 835 4.61 -10.08 14.96
C LEU A 835 5.25 -10.86 13.82
N TYR A 836 5.36 -12.19 13.92
CA TYR A 836 6.17 -12.99 13.00
C TYR A 836 5.42 -13.46 11.76
N SER A 837 4.54 -12.60 11.26
CA SER A 837 3.99 -12.78 9.91
C SER A 837 5.03 -12.37 8.86
N PRO A 838 5.07 -13.00 7.68
CA PRO A 838 6.04 -12.65 6.65
C PRO A 838 6.09 -11.15 6.29
N PRO A 839 4.96 -10.42 6.14
CA PRO A 839 4.99 -8.98 5.85
C PRO A 839 5.66 -8.15 6.95
N ASN A 840 5.40 -8.47 8.22
CA ASN A 840 5.97 -7.76 9.37
C ASN A 840 7.48 -8.02 9.47
N GLN A 841 7.90 -9.28 9.26
CA GLN A 841 9.31 -9.64 9.25
C GLN A 841 10.06 -8.94 8.11
N LEU A 842 9.46 -8.85 6.91
CA LEU A 842 10.04 -8.10 5.79
C LEU A 842 10.20 -6.60 6.10
N LEU A 843 9.21 -5.99 6.77
CA LEU A 843 9.29 -4.60 7.23
C LEU A 843 10.43 -4.40 8.23
N ALA A 844 10.57 -5.30 9.20
CA ALA A 844 11.66 -5.27 10.18
C ALA A 844 13.01 -5.45 9.50
N THR A 845 13.17 -6.44 8.61
CA THR A 845 14.40 -6.67 7.85
C THR A 845 14.85 -5.41 7.09
N GLY A 846 13.92 -4.74 6.40
CA GLY A 846 14.24 -3.51 5.66
C GLY A 846 14.82 -2.41 6.56
N LEU A 847 14.24 -2.21 7.76
CA LEU A 847 14.72 -1.20 8.70
C LEU A 847 15.92 -1.62 9.56
N ILE A 848 16.22 -2.92 9.69
CA ILE A 848 17.44 -3.43 10.35
C ILE A 848 18.68 -3.20 9.47
N ILE A 849 18.53 -3.21 8.15
CA ILE A 849 19.65 -2.97 7.21
C ILE A 849 20.21 -1.54 7.37
N GLU A 850 19.33 -0.55 7.56
CA GLU A 850 19.75 0.85 7.62
C GLU A 850 20.73 1.20 8.76
N PRO A 851 20.52 0.80 10.04
CA PRO A 851 21.46 1.11 11.11
C PRO A 851 22.80 0.39 10.92
N LEU A 852 22.81 -0.81 10.33
CA LEU A 852 24.05 -1.53 9.99
C LEU A 852 24.89 -0.71 9.00
N ILE A 853 24.27 -0.26 7.90
CA ILE A 853 24.91 0.61 6.89
C ILE A 853 25.36 1.94 7.52
N HIS A 854 24.49 2.59 8.29
CA HIS A 854 24.80 3.88 8.92
C HIS A 854 25.99 3.82 9.90
N GLU A 855 26.06 2.77 10.73
CA GLU A 855 27.12 2.61 11.73
C GLU A 855 28.46 2.23 11.11
N GLU A 856 28.44 1.48 10.01
CA GLU A 856 29.62 1.17 9.21
C GLU A 856 30.21 2.46 8.60
N GLN A 857 29.36 3.33 8.07
CA GLN A 857 29.77 4.60 7.47
C GLN A 857 30.33 5.59 8.49
N THR A 858 29.75 5.64 9.68
CA THR A 858 30.15 6.59 10.71
C THR A 858 31.34 6.12 11.53
N ARG A 859 31.81 4.88 11.30
CA ARG A 859 32.98 4.25 11.94
C ARG A 859 32.92 4.26 13.47
N ARG A 860 31.71 4.31 14.05
CA ARG A 860 31.45 4.24 15.49
C ARG A 860 31.36 2.79 16.01
N GLY A 861 31.49 1.83 15.10
CA GLY A 861 31.36 0.40 15.36
C GLY A 861 29.90 -0.06 15.33
N VAL A 862 29.65 -1.19 14.67
CA VAL A 862 28.31 -1.76 14.50
C VAL A 862 27.83 -2.40 15.80
N SER A 863 26.63 -2.05 16.25
CA SER A 863 26.03 -2.61 17.46
C SER A 863 25.72 -4.10 17.28
N VAL A 864 26.04 -4.89 18.30
CA VAL A 864 25.65 -6.30 18.36
C VAL A 864 24.14 -6.49 18.46
N ARG A 865 23.41 -5.44 18.88
CA ARG A 865 21.96 -5.46 19.01
C ARG A 865 21.28 -5.61 17.65
N HIS A 866 21.73 -4.88 16.63
CA HIS A 866 21.14 -4.99 15.28
C HIS A 866 21.21 -6.42 14.74
N PHE A 867 22.29 -7.15 15.05
CA PHE A 867 22.40 -8.58 14.74
C PHE A 867 21.51 -9.46 15.64
N ALA A 868 21.24 -9.07 16.89
CA ALA A 868 20.29 -9.77 17.75
C ALA A 868 18.85 -9.63 17.21
N GLU A 869 18.45 -8.45 16.77
CA GLU A 869 17.15 -8.21 16.10
C GLU A 869 17.05 -9.03 14.80
N MET A 870 18.14 -9.09 14.01
CA MET A 870 18.19 -9.94 12.83
C MET A 870 18.08 -11.44 13.18
N ASN A 871 18.70 -11.90 14.27
CA ASN A 871 18.53 -13.28 14.76
C ASN A 871 17.06 -13.53 15.12
N ASP A 872 16.43 -12.61 15.84
CA ASP A 872 15.03 -12.74 16.26
C ASP A 872 14.10 -12.94 15.05
N VAL A 873 14.20 -12.07 14.04
CA VAL A 873 13.42 -12.22 12.80
C VAL A 873 13.72 -13.55 12.11
N ALA A 874 14.98 -13.95 12.00
CA ALA A 874 15.40 -15.16 11.29
C ALA A 874 15.06 -16.48 12.03
N ASP A 875 14.96 -16.44 13.36
CA ASP A 875 14.65 -17.60 14.21
C ASP A 875 13.16 -17.96 14.18
N HIS A 876 12.30 -16.98 13.92
CA HIS A 876 10.84 -17.16 13.85
C HIS A 876 10.32 -17.53 12.45
N CYS A 877 11.18 -17.94 11.52
CA CYS A 877 10.79 -18.49 10.22
C CYS A 877 11.10 -20.00 10.13
N THR A 878 10.08 -20.77 9.72
CA THR A 878 10.18 -22.24 9.58
C THR A 878 10.78 -22.70 8.25
N ILE A 879 10.99 -21.80 7.28
CA ILE A 879 11.49 -22.14 5.92
C ILE A 879 10.63 -23.23 5.25
N CYS A 880 9.31 -23.19 5.48
CA CYS A 880 8.37 -24.14 4.87
C CYS A 880 7.88 -23.74 3.48
N HIS A 881 8.22 -22.53 3.01
CA HIS A 881 7.84 -21.95 1.71
C HIS A 881 6.33 -21.84 1.41
N LYS A 882 5.45 -22.14 2.37
CA LYS A 882 3.99 -22.01 2.17
C LYS A 882 3.56 -20.60 1.77
N CYS A 883 4.27 -19.57 2.24
CA CYS A 883 4.00 -18.17 1.94
C CYS A 883 4.37 -17.74 0.50
N GLU A 884 5.10 -18.57 -0.25
CA GLU A 884 5.55 -18.27 -1.61
C GLU A 884 4.39 -18.32 -2.61
N THR A 885 3.62 -19.42 -2.62
CA THR A 885 2.49 -19.64 -3.54
C THR A 885 1.48 -18.47 -3.59
N PRO A 886 1.01 -17.90 -2.45
CA PRO A 886 0.08 -16.77 -2.49
C PRO A 886 0.76 -15.41 -2.74
N CYS A 887 2.08 -15.35 -2.83
CA CYS A 887 2.83 -14.11 -3.01
C CYS A 887 2.72 -13.63 -4.46
N PRO A 888 2.11 -12.45 -4.73
CA PRO A 888 1.85 -12.00 -6.10
C PRO A 888 3.08 -11.43 -6.82
N VAL A 889 4.19 -11.30 -6.11
CA VAL A 889 5.48 -10.76 -6.53
C VAL A 889 6.60 -11.78 -6.35
N ASP A 890 6.23 -13.03 -6.06
CA ASP A 890 7.14 -14.18 -6.09
C ASP A 890 8.31 -14.07 -5.08
N ILE A 891 8.09 -13.42 -3.93
CA ILE A 891 9.07 -13.39 -2.83
C ILE A 891 9.13 -14.75 -2.13
N VAL A 892 10.32 -15.33 -2.12
CA VAL A 892 10.64 -16.56 -1.38
C VAL A 892 11.20 -16.20 -0.01
N PHE A 893 10.31 -16.07 0.98
CA PHE A 893 10.71 -15.64 2.33
C PHE A 893 11.65 -16.64 3.05
N GLY A 894 11.58 -17.92 2.69
CA GLY A 894 12.53 -18.93 3.15
C GLY A 894 13.98 -18.55 2.79
N ASP A 895 14.20 -18.09 1.55
CA ASP A 895 15.52 -17.68 1.06
C ASP A 895 15.99 -16.38 1.72
N VAL A 896 15.08 -15.45 1.97
CA VAL A 896 15.36 -14.24 2.78
C VAL A 896 15.91 -14.64 4.15
N THR A 897 15.25 -15.60 4.81
CA THR A 897 15.67 -16.12 6.11
C THR A 897 17.04 -16.79 6.05
N VAL A 898 17.30 -17.61 5.01
CA VAL A 898 18.60 -18.26 4.81
C VAL A 898 19.70 -17.21 4.68
N ARG A 899 19.49 -16.19 3.84
CA ARG A 899 20.44 -15.08 3.66
C ARG A 899 20.73 -14.34 4.96
N MET A 900 19.70 -14.02 5.75
CA MET A 900 19.89 -13.43 7.09
C MET A 900 20.75 -14.32 7.98
N ARG A 901 20.48 -15.63 8.00
CA ARG A 901 21.28 -16.60 8.78
C ARG A 901 22.73 -16.67 8.31
N ASP A 902 22.98 -16.55 7.02
CA ASP A 902 24.33 -16.60 6.45
C ASP A 902 25.12 -15.32 6.74
N ILE A 903 24.50 -14.14 6.61
CA ILE A 903 25.06 -12.86 7.08
C ILE A 903 25.46 -12.96 8.57
N LEU A 904 24.56 -13.49 9.41
CA LEU A 904 24.82 -13.66 10.84
C LEU A 904 25.98 -14.63 11.12
N LYS A 905 26.16 -15.68 10.31
CA LYS A 905 27.31 -16.59 10.43
C LYS A 905 28.60 -15.92 9.97
N ALA A 906 28.59 -15.23 8.83
CA ALA A 906 29.75 -14.54 8.28
C ALA A 906 30.33 -13.52 9.29
N HIS A 907 29.44 -12.82 10.01
CA HIS A 907 29.82 -11.86 11.05
C HIS A 907 30.07 -12.50 12.43
N GLY A 908 29.93 -13.82 12.59
CA GLY A 908 30.10 -14.50 13.88
C GLY A 908 29.05 -14.13 14.93
N ARG A 909 27.88 -13.63 14.52
CA ARG A 909 26.79 -13.13 15.38
C ARG A 909 25.57 -14.05 15.43
N ARG A 910 25.62 -15.23 14.81
CA ARG A 910 24.51 -16.19 14.85
C ARG A 910 24.35 -16.82 16.24
N ASN A 911 23.15 -16.75 16.81
CA ASN A 911 22.82 -17.40 18.07
C ASN A 911 22.99 -18.93 17.98
N ARG A 912 23.63 -19.51 19.00
CA ARG A 912 23.78 -20.97 19.15
C ARG A 912 22.85 -21.45 20.26
N SER A 913 21.61 -21.79 19.92
CA SER A 913 20.68 -22.43 20.85
C SER A 913 20.85 -23.94 20.80
N PHE A 914 21.09 -24.56 21.96
CA PHE A 914 21.14 -26.02 22.07
C PHE A 914 19.82 -26.66 21.61
N GLY A 915 18.69 -26.05 21.94
CA GLY A 915 17.37 -26.53 21.51
C GLY A 915 17.16 -26.42 19.99
N ALA A 916 17.58 -25.30 19.38
CA ALA A 916 17.52 -25.14 17.93
C ALA A 916 18.45 -26.13 17.21
N TRP A 917 19.65 -26.34 17.75
CA TRP A 917 20.58 -27.35 17.27
C TRP A 917 20.01 -28.76 17.36
N LEU A 918 19.40 -29.13 18.49
CA LEU A 918 18.76 -30.43 18.69
C LEU A 918 17.58 -30.65 17.72
N SER A 919 16.81 -29.59 17.47
CA SER A 919 15.66 -29.60 16.55
C SER A 919 16.12 -29.76 15.10
N LEU A 920 17.15 -29.01 14.69
CA LEU A 920 17.76 -29.15 13.36
C LEU A 920 18.44 -30.52 13.20
N ALA A 921 19.11 -31.03 14.23
CA ALA A 921 19.68 -32.38 14.24
C ALA A 921 18.58 -33.42 14.03
N PHE A 922 17.43 -33.30 14.70
CA PHE A 922 16.28 -34.18 14.48
C PHE A 922 15.72 -34.09 13.04
N LEU A 923 15.57 -32.88 12.49
CA LEU A 923 15.02 -32.67 11.14
C LEU A 923 15.98 -33.14 10.03
N ASN A 924 17.29 -33.03 10.24
CA ASN A 924 18.30 -33.41 9.25
C ASN A 924 18.72 -34.88 9.34
N THR A 925 18.37 -35.58 10.41
CA THR A 925 18.73 -36.99 10.58
C THR A 925 17.84 -37.88 9.72
N THR A 926 18.46 -38.69 8.86
CA THR A 926 17.78 -39.65 7.99
C THR A 926 17.83 -41.08 8.53
N GLU A 927 18.63 -41.33 9.58
CA GLU A 927 18.79 -42.64 10.20
C GLU A 927 17.61 -43.04 11.11
N PRO A 928 16.91 -44.15 10.85
CA PRO A 928 15.69 -44.53 11.58
C PRO A 928 15.86 -44.70 13.10
N LEU A 929 17.00 -45.23 13.55
CA LEU A 929 17.29 -45.44 14.97
C LEU A 929 17.51 -44.09 15.69
N LEU A 930 18.25 -43.19 15.05
CA LEU A 930 18.52 -41.85 15.59
C LEU A 930 17.23 -41.00 15.61
N ILE A 931 16.37 -41.10 14.59
CA ILE A 931 15.03 -40.48 14.58
C ILE A 931 14.22 -40.96 15.77
N ARG A 932 14.17 -42.28 16.03
CA ARG A 932 13.41 -42.85 17.17
C ARG A 932 13.97 -42.37 18.51
N ALA A 933 15.29 -42.37 18.67
CA ALA A 933 15.95 -41.92 19.89
C ALA A 933 15.70 -40.43 20.15
N LEU A 934 15.88 -39.57 19.14
CA LEU A 934 15.61 -38.13 19.24
C LEU A 934 14.12 -37.84 19.44
N ARG A 935 13.20 -38.54 18.76
CA ARG A 935 11.76 -38.37 18.98
C ARG A 935 11.34 -38.75 20.40
N GLU A 936 11.88 -39.84 20.94
CA GLU A 936 11.58 -40.28 22.30
C GLU A 936 12.20 -39.35 23.35
N GLY A 937 13.47 -38.98 23.18
CA GLY A 937 14.21 -38.12 24.10
C GLY A 937 13.77 -36.65 24.05
N VAL A 938 13.71 -36.06 22.87
CA VAL A 938 13.43 -34.63 22.66
C VAL A 938 11.95 -34.33 22.70
N LEU A 939 11.14 -34.99 21.88
CA LEU A 939 9.73 -34.66 21.73
C LEU A 939 8.87 -35.25 22.86
N LYS A 940 9.01 -36.54 23.20
CA LYS A 940 8.14 -37.12 24.24
C LYS A 940 8.62 -36.77 25.64
N ARG A 941 9.85 -37.15 25.99
CA ARG A 941 10.40 -36.95 27.34
C ARG A 941 10.76 -35.50 27.59
N GLY A 942 11.37 -34.81 26.62
CA GLY A 942 11.74 -33.39 26.73
C GLY A 942 10.54 -32.48 26.96
N TYR A 943 9.48 -32.55 26.13
CA TYR A 943 8.28 -31.74 26.38
C TYR A 943 7.54 -32.15 27.66
N ALA A 944 7.52 -33.43 28.03
CA ALA A 944 6.94 -33.86 29.31
C ALA A 944 7.71 -33.28 30.50
N ALA A 945 9.05 -33.31 30.45
CA ALA A 945 9.93 -32.72 31.45
C ALA A 945 9.78 -31.20 31.50
N GLN A 946 9.70 -30.52 30.36
CA GLN A 946 9.47 -29.07 30.28
C GLN A 946 8.12 -28.70 30.90
N ARG A 947 7.04 -29.43 30.57
CA ARG A 947 5.73 -29.22 31.20
C ARG A 947 5.76 -29.49 32.70
N HIS A 948 6.48 -30.52 33.14
CA HIS A 948 6.62 -30.84 34.55
C HIS A 948 7.42 -29.77 35.31
N ALA A 949 8.53 -29.30 34.73
CA ALA A 949 9.34 -28.21 35.23
C ALA A 949 8.56 -26.90 35.27
N HIS A 950 7.73 -26.62 34.25
CA HIS A 950 6.83 -25.47 34.26
C HIS A 950 5.78 -25.58 35.38
N ARG A 951 5.15 -26.75 35.58
CA ARG A 951 4.22 -26.97 36.71
C ARG A 951 4.90 -26.83 38.07
N LEU A 952 6.12 -27.35 38.23
CA LEU A 952 6.93 -27.19 39.44
C LEU A 952 7.30 -25.73 39.65
N GLY A 953 7.76 -25.05 38.61
CA GLY A 953 8.07 -23.63 38.63
C GLY A 953 6.86 -22.78 39.02
N ARG A 954 5.67 -23.11 38.53
CA ARG A 954 4.40 -22.50 38.99
C ARG A 954 4.17 -22.74 40.48
N ARG A 955 4.34 -23.98 40.95
CA ARG A 955 4.13 -24.36 42.36
C ARG A 955 5.07 -23.62 43.31
N PHE A 956 6.27 -23.27 42.85
CA PHE A 956 7.26 -22.53 43.63
C PHE A 956 7.28 -21.02 43.35
N GLY A 957 6.33 -20.49 42.59
CA GLY A 957 6.28 -19.06 42.24
C GLY A 957 7.44 -18.58 41.34
N LEU A 958 8.23 -19.51 40.79
CA LEU A 958 9.34 -19.23 39.86
C LEU A 958 8.84 -18.91 38.45
N VAL A 959 7.56 -19.17 38.17
CA VAL A 959 6.88 -18.89 36.91
C VAL A 959 5.57 -18.17 37.24
N ARG A 960 5.45 -16.90 36.84
CA ARG A 960 4.20 -16.11 37.00
C ARG A 960 3.11 -16.67 36.11
N GLU A 961 1.84 -16.53 36.54
CA GLU A 961 0.69 -16.96 35.76
C GLU A 961 0.71 -16.29 34.39
N THR A 962 0.90 -17.12 33.36
CA THR A 962 0.92 -16.71 31.96
C THR A 962 -0.45 -16.41 31.47
#